data_AF-A0A661KMC4-F1
#
_entry.id   AF-A0A661KMC4-F1
#
_cell.length_a   1.000
_cell.length_b   1.000
_cell.length_c   1.000
_cell.angle_alpha   90.00
_cell.angle_beta   90.00
_cell.angle_gamma   90.00
#
_symmetry.space_group_name_H-M   'P 1'
#
loop_
_entity.id
_entity.type
_entity.pdbx_description
1 polymer ?
#
loop_
_entity_poly.entity_id
_entity_poly.type
_entity_poly.pdbx_seq_one_letter_code
_entity_poly.pdbx_strand_id
1 'polypeptide(L)'
;IPNTEAYVLNRYGYPVPPGIPGELCLGGAGIALGYINRESLNNEKFINPPFDPKKRLYKTGDLAFWSEDGNLILLGRIDEQVKVRGYRIEPGEIGVCLERLPEIAKAEVVAIPDAQGEKELVAFLVLREGYNRPDIQTIRNKLLNQLPAFMIPSRFFWLDKMPFGPTGKIDRKRLAKIAKEKIERQKEAYSSYDNLNEMEQKIASIFQDILGVKPSSPQTDFFTLGGDSIKIIELTDRLNKAFQKDISTRDVFSDPTIRGIASRIAERETSKTFSKTEGFLPLNQGQHQLWVLNQLNPESPQYNMPFVLEIESHAFGWQDFNDAILKAIKRQPLYNCIIDGEIDRPRLKILNSFDISIKNIDLSNENDPERVCEGLFNKYIHHPFDLTISPPIRILLARLNKHIWRLLIVQHHIIGDGASLHILVKDFAKALAGMELKYIAPGHIAYFAESEKGYLGSKDFQEDLLWWRHYLTPLPHQVDLVNRPRPDIKHGKGEMITLPLSRDISENLVKLGQHRSATLFTAFITLVLDFLAHETGKGDIAIGVPINLRDTLELQEVAGYFVNTVVIRKRFKNSSALIEKVEETAKDFVEVLKHGRIPFVRLAESIGKGRDPSRSPLVDILATLIDERDIFEGASFPKEMAARPVRIPLQASKLDFTFILYIRLSGEMDIVLEYDRDIASKEDANLILRRFERFLHHSLDRPDIREDYAEANDEIAEKVLNSWEKVLGKRGFSLDSNFFSFGGDSIKAIQIVGELRRQGIHGIKPSDIFSYPILKELIRLAKEEPELSHKGEGRETFNKEEPLPLLPMQHWLLRHHPRHWRNFFMVLPVKLKV
;
A
#
# COMPACT_ATOMS: atom_id res chain seq x y z
N ILE A 1 -2.46 14.47 -27.27
CA ILE A 1 -3.82 14.69 -27.82
C ILE A 1 -3.71 15.31 -29.22
N PRO A 2 -4.73 15.19 -30.09
CA PRO A 2 -4.69 15.78 -31.44
C PRO A 2 -4.50 17.30 -31.41
N ASN A 3 -3.75 17.85 -32.37
CA ASN A 3 -3.50 19.29 -32.56
C ASN A 3 -2.86 20.03 -31.37
N THR A 4 -2.08 19.32 -30.54
CA THR A 4 -1.26 19.90 -29.47
C THR A 4 0.19 19.55 -29.68
N GLU A 5 1.05 20.55 -29.59
CA GLU A 5 2.51 20.41 -29.63
C GLU A 5 3.07 20.65 -28.22
N ALA A 6 4.10 19.91 -27.82
CA ALA A 6 4.77 20.08 -26.53
C ALA A 6 6.27 20.29 -26.73
N TYR A 7 6.84 21.25 -26.02
CA TYR A 7 8.25 21.62 -26.08
C TYR A 7 8.83 21.69 -24.67
N VAL A 8 10.04 21.17 -24.49
CA VAL A 8 10.83 21.36 -23.26
C VAL A 8 11.92 22.36 -23.59
N LEU A 9 11.87 23.55 -22.99
CA LEU A 9 12.74 24.67 -23.34
C LEU A 9 13.74 24.99 -22.21
N ASN A 10 14.96 25.38 -22.59
CA ASN A 10 15.90 25.96 -21.63
C ASN A 10 15.54 27.42 -21.30
N ARG A 11 16.29 28.03 -20.37
CA ARG A 11 16.10 29.43 -19.95
C ARG A 11 16.21 30.49 -21.06
N TYR A 12 16.73 30.12 -22.23
CA TYR A 12 16.86 31.00 -23.40
C TYR A 12 15.74 30.79 -24.43
N GLY A 13 14.78 29.90 -24.17
CA GLY A 13 13.64 29.63 -25.04
C GLY A 13 13.91 28.65 -26.19
N TYR A 14 15.01 27.89 -26.13
CA TYR A 14 15.33 26.87 -27.14
C TYR A 14 15.05 25.46 -26.63
N PRO A 15 14.61 24.52 -27.51
CA PRO A 15 14.39 23.12 -27.13
C PRO A 15 15.67 22.47 -26.62
N VAL A 16 15.52 21.60 -25.63
CA VAL A 16 16.62 20.79 -25.09
C VAL A 16 16.57 19.36 -25.63
N PRO A 17 17.71 18.67 -25.75
CA PRO A 17 17.75 17.24 -26.09
C PRO A 17 16.98 16.36 -25.08
N PRO A 18 16.52 15.16 -25.50
CA PRO A 18 16.02 14.15 -24.58
C PRO A 18 17.00 13.87 -23.42
N GLY A 19 16.46 13.60 -22.23
CA GLY A 19 17.22 13.43 -20.99
C GLY A 19 17.57 14.71 -20.25
N ILE A 20 17.45 15.90 -20.87
CA ILE A 20 17.81 17.17 -20.24
C ILE A 20 16.54 17.90 -19.73
N PRO A 21 16.47 18.25 -18.43
CA PRO A 21 15.36 19.02 -17.87
C PRO A 21 15.26 20.45 -18.42
N GLY A 22 14.03 20.88 -18.69
CA GLY A 22 13.69 22.26 -19.07
C GLY A 22 12.23 22.60 -18.77
N GLU A 23 11.83 23.83 -19.02
CA GLU A 23 10.45 24.29 -18.80
C GLU A 23 9.52 23.79 -19.91
N LEU A 24 8.43 23.14 -19.52
CA LEU A 24 7.41 22.66 -20.44
C LEU A 24 6.57 23.82 -20.98
N CYS A 25 6.47 23.87 -22.31
CA CYS A 25 5.67 24.83 -23.06
C CYS A 25 4.77 24.10 -24.05
N LEU A 26 3.49 24.50 -24.13
CA LEU A 26 2.51 23.88 -25.02
C LEU A 26 2.15 24.80 -26.19
N GLY A 27 1.92 24.22 -27.36
CA GLY A 27 1.51 24.90 -28.58
C GLY A 27 0.36 24.19 -29.30
N GLY A 28 -0.10 24.77 -30.42
CA GLY A 28 -1.15 24.18 -31.27
C GLY A 28 -2.52 24.83 -31.09
N ALA A 29 -3.56 24.17 -31.60
CA ALA A 29 -4.91 24.75 -31.72
C ALA A 29 -5.61 24.96 -30.36
N GLY A 30 -5.17 24.24 -29.31
CA GLY A 30 -5.73 24.34 -27.97
C GLY A 30 -5.26 25.54 -27.14
N ILE A 31 -4.38 26.40 -27.68
CA ILE A 31 -3.86 27.57 -26.95
C ILE A 31 -4.91 28.68 -26.93
N ALA A 32 -5.36 29.03 -25.73
CA ALA A 32 -6.34 30.09 -25.50
C ALA A 32 -5.81 31.47 -25.94
N LEU A 33 -6.71 32.40 -26.27
CA LEU A 33 -6.36 33.79 -26.61
C LEU A 33 -5.58 34.48 -25.48
N GLY A 34 -5.84 34.12 -24.23
CA GLY A 34 -5.16 34.62 -23.04
C GLY A 34 -6.11 34.82 -21.88
N TYR A 35 -5.61 35.39 -20.80
CA TYR A 35 -6.37 35.85 -19.64
C TYR A 35 -7.04 37.20 -19.93
N ILE A 36 -8.33 37.31 -19.62
CA ILE A 36 -9.10 38.55 -19.83
C ILE A 36 -8.56 39.69 -18.97
N ASN A 37 -8.34 40.86 -19.57
CA ASN A 37 -7.84 42.09 -18.90
C ASN A 37 -6.51 41.93 -18.13
N ARG A 38 -5.63 41.03 -18.56
CA ARG A 38 -4.35 40.73 -17.90
C ARG A 38 -3.19 40.72 -18.91
N GLU A 39 -2.98 41.85 -19.58
CA GLU A 39 -2.01 41.97 -20.68
C GLU A 39 -0.57 41.62 -20.27
N SER A 40 -0.09 42.08 -19.11
CA SER A 40 1.28 41.75 -18.67
C SER A 40 1.47 40.24 -18.42
N LEU A 41 0.44 39.56 -17.88
CA LEU A 41 0.48 38.12 -17.63
C LEU A 41 0.34 37.33 -18.93
N ASN A 42 -0.41 37.86 -19.91
CA ASN A 42 -0.49 37.27 -21.24
C ASN A 42 0.86 37.31 -21.95
N ASN A 43 1.59 38.42 -21.87
CA ASN A 43 2.92 38.54 -22.46
C ASN A 43 3.96 37.66 -21.73
N GLU A 44 3.77 37.42 -20.43
CA GLU A 44 4.66 36.56 -19.63
C GLU A 44 4.43 35.06 -19.93
N LYS A 45 3.16 34.63 -20.01
CA LYS A 45 2.79 33.20 -20.10
C LYS A 45 2.58 32.73 -21.53
N PHE A 46 2.19 33.59 -22.45
CA PHE A 46 2.00 33.25 -23.87
C PHE A 46 3.10 33.90 -24.70
N ILE A 47 4.10 33.11 -25.05
CA ILE A 47 5.34 33.57 -25.68
C ILE A 47 5.42 33.16 -27.15
N ASN A 48 6.17 33.92 -27.93
CA ASN A 48 6.63 33.52 -29.26
C ASN A 48 8.06 32.99 -29.12
N PRO A 49 8.35 31.71 -29.40
CA PRO A 49 9.67 31.17 -29.21
C PRO A 49 10.67 31.72 -30.25
N PRO A 50 11.96 31.89 -29.90
CA PRO A 50 12.97 32.47 -30.80
C PRO A 50 13.27 31.60 -32.04
N PHE A 51 13.06 30.29 -31.95
CA PHE A 51 13.30 29.36 -33.08
C PHE A 51 12.15 29.34 -34.09
N ASP A 52 10.96 29.81 -33.72
CA ASP A 52 9.84 30.02 -34.65
C ASP A 52 8.92 31.13 -34.12
N PRO A 53 9.22 32.40 -34.45
CA PRO A 53 8.46 33.55 -33.96
C PRO A 53 6.99 33.58 -34.40
N LYS A 54 6.60 32.77 -35.40
CA LYS A 54 5.21 32.68 -35.86
C LYS A 54 4.36 31.76 -34.98
N LYS A 55 4.99 30.89 -34.17
CA LYS A 55 4.30 30.05 -33.19
C LYS A 55 3.99 30.81 -31.92
N ARG A 56 2.94 30.39 -31.23
CA ARG A 56 2.55 30.89 -29.91
C ARG A 56 2.49 29.74 -28.93
N LEU A 57 3.30 29.80 -27.89
CA LEU A 57 3.41 28.77 -26.87
C LEU A 57 2.92 29.30 -25.52
N TYR A 58 2.32 28.43 -24.73
CA TYR A 58 1.94 28.69 -23.34
C TYR A 58 2.96 28.03 -22.39
N LYS A 59 3.56 28.83 -21.51
CA LYS A 59 4.47 28.37 -20.45
C LYS A 59 3.66 27.76 -19.32
N THR A 60 3.81 26.45 -19.08
CA THR A 60 3.00 25.76 -18.07
C THR A 60 3.49 26.04 -16.65
N GLY A 61 4.77 26.36 -16.50
CA GLY A 61 5.45 26.45 -15.21
C GLY A 61 5.89 25.10 -14.66
N ASP A 62 5.83 24.02 -15.47
CA ASP A 62 6.35 22.71 -15.12
C ASP A 62 7.77 22.52 -15.65
N LEU A 63 8.60 21.80 -14.91
CA LEU A 63 9.87 21.26 -15.36
C LEU A 63 9.61 19.84 -15.89
N ALA A 64 10.08 19.55 -17.09
CA ALA A 64 9.94 18.25 -17.73
C ALA A 64 11.21 17.92 -18.52
N PHE A 65 11.33 16.67 -18.96
CA PHE A 65 12.27 16.27 -20.01
C PHE A 65 11.63 15.20 -20.90
N TRP A 66 12.15 15.04 -22.11
CA TRP A 66 11.76 13.94 -22.99
C TRP A 66 12.58 12.69 -22.68
N SER A 67 11.95 11.54 -22.46
CA SER A 67 12.65 10.26 -22.45
C SER A 67 13.12 9.88 -23.86
N GLU A 68 14.09 8.97 -23.96
CA GLU A 68 14.58 8.48 -25.25
C GLU A 68 13.47 7.78 -26.07
N ASP A 69 12.50 7.16 -25.38
CA ASP A 69 11.32 6.53 -25.99
C ASP A 69 10.22 7.52 -26.43
N GLY A 70 10.46 8.83 -26.32
CA GLY A 70 9.53 9.87 -26.76
C GLY A 70 8.38 10.16 -25.79
N ASN A 71 8.49 9.74 -24.52
CA ASN A 71 7.54 10.10 -23.47
C ASN A 71 7.96 11.40 -22.78
N LEU A 72 6.99 12.25 -22.43
CA LEU A 72 7.26 13.47 -21.67
C LEU A 72 7.19 13.18 -20.18
N ILE A 73 8.32 13.29 -19.48
CA ILE A 73 8.43 13.01 -18.05
C ILE A 73 8.43 14.33 -17.28
N LEU A 74 7.41 14.52 -16.44
CA LEU A 74 7.26 15.69 -15.58
C LEU A 74 8.10 15.52 -14.30
N LEU A 75 8.97 16.49 -14.03
CA LEU A 75 9.85 16.55 -12.86
C LEU A 75 9.26 17.41 -11.72
N GLY A 76 8.13 18.08 -11.97
CA GLY A 76 7.42 18.92 -11.02
C GLY A 76 7.39 20.39 -11.44
N ARG A 77 6.83 21.26 -10.60
CA ARG A 77 6.64 22.69 -10.90
C ARG A 77 7.85 23.56 -10.57
N ILE A 78 7.98 24.65 -11.33
CA ILE A 78 8.94 25.75 -11.12
C ILE A 78 8.46 26.70 -9.99
N ASP A 79 7.17 26.69 -9.63
CA ASP A 79 6.54 27.62 -8.67
C ASP A 79 5.82 26.98 -7.44
N GLU A 80 5.21 27.84 -6.62
CA GLU A 80 5.01 27.90 -5.14
C GLU A 80 4.35 26.72 -4.36
N GLN A 81 4.32 25.48 -4.85
CA GLN A 81 3.87 24.35 -4.03
C GLN A 81 4.83 24.09 -2.86
N VAL A 82 4.28 23.92 -1.66
CA VAL A 82 5.06 23.71 -0.43
C VAL A 82 4.96 22.26 0.04
N LYS A 83 6.09 21.67 0.42
CA LYS A 83 6.10 20.40 1.16
C LYS A 83 5.83 20.71 2.63
N VAL A 84 4.79 20.08 3.18
CA VAL A 84 4.38 20.19 4.59
C VAL A 84 4.10 18.76 5.05
N ARG A 85 4.79 18.31 6.11
CA ARG A 85 4.64 16.95 6.68
C ARG A 85 4.84 15.83 5.65
N GLY A 86 5.80 16.00 4.73
CA GLY A 86 6.06 15.04 3.64
C GLY A 86 5.10 15.13 2.45
N TYR A 87 3.95 15.79 2.60
CA TYR A 87 2.95 15.96 1.54
C TYR A 87 3.16 17.27 0.78
N ARG A 88 2.92 17.23 -0.53
CA ARG A 88 2.96 18.42 -1.40
C ARG A 88 1.58 19.07 -1.36
N ILE A 89 1.49 20.29 -0.85
CA ILE A 89 0.21 20.98 -0.58
C ILE A 89 0.16 22.31 -1.34
N GLU A 90 -1.02 22.63 -1.86
CA GLU A 90 -1.38 23.92 -2.45
C GLU A 90 -2.19 24.75 -1.44
N PRO A 91 -1.59 25.73 -0.72
CA PRO A 91 -2.30 26.45 0.34
C PRO A 91 -3.57 27.19 -0.15
N GLY A 92 -3.60 27.57 -1.43
CA GLY A 92 -4.77 28.21 -2.04
C GLY A 92 -6.02 27.32 -2.05
N GLU A 93 -5.87 26.00 -2.17
CA GLU A 93 -6.98 25.05 -2.14
C GLU A 93 -7.71 25.06 -0.80
N ILE A 94 -6.94 25.10 0.29
CA ILE A 94 -7.45 25.18 1.66
C ILE A 94 -8.18 26.52 1.88
N GLY A 95 -7.64 27.61 1.32
CA GLY A 95 -8.28 28.93 1.35
C GLY A 95 -9.66 28.92 0.69
N VAL A 96 -9.80 28.26 -0.46
CA VAL A 96 -11.09 28.10 -1.16
C VAL A 96 -12.08 27.29 -0.33
N CYS A 97 -11.64 26.19 0.31
CA CYS A 97 -12.51 25.40 1.18
C CYS A 97 -12.98 26.19 2.40
N LEU A 98 -12.11 27.02 2.99
CA LEU A 98 -12.48 27.93 4.08
C LEU A 98 -13.51 28.96 3.64
N GLU A 99 -13.36 29.58 2.46
CA GLU A 99 -14.31 30.58 1.95
C GLU A 99 -15.69 30.01 1.58
N ARG A 100 -15.81 28.70 1.41
CA ARG A 100 -17.10 28.01 1.22
C ARG A 100 -17.93 27.95 2.51
N LEU A 101 -17.34 28.20 3.68
CA LEU A 101 -18.09 28.25 4.93
C LEU A 101 -18.96 29.52 5.00
N PRO A 102 -20.24 29.43 5.39
CA PRO A 102 -21.16 30.57 5.43
C PRO A 102 -20.63 31.77 6.24
N GLU A 103 -19.86 31.48 7.28
CA GLU A 103 -19.36 32.46 8.26
C GLU A 103 -18.10 33.20 7.78
N ILE A 104 -17.42 32.72 6.74
CA ILE A 104 -16.11 33.24 6.31
C ILE A 104 -16.29 34.12 5.06
N ALA A 105 -15.91 35.39 5.17
CA ALA A 105 -15.94 36.32 4.03
C ALA A 105 -14.69 36.20 3.15
N LYS A 106 -13.53 35.90 3.76
CA LYS A 106 -12.26 35.75 3.05
C LYS A 106 -11.30 34.89 3.84
N ALA A 107 -10.52 34.05 3.18
CA ALA A 107 -9.49 33.23 3.81
C ALA A 107 -8.21 33.17 2.97
N GLU A 108 -7.06 33.20 3.63
CA GLU A 108 -5.76 32.97 2.98
C GLU A 108 -4.93 32.04 3.85
N VAL A 109 -4.30 31.04 3.23
CA VAL A 109 -3.41 30.10 3.93
C VAL A 109 -1.98 30.34 3.46
N VAL A 110 -1.06 30.47 4.41
CA VAL A 110 0.36 30.63 4.15
C VAL A 110 1.14 29.52 4.85
N ALA A 111 2.23 29.09 4.23
CA ALA A 111 3.18 28.20 4.87
C ALA A 111 4.32 29.00 5.48
N ILE A 112 4.59 28.78 6.76
CA ILE A 112 5.69 29.41 7.49
C ILE A 112 6.59 28.32 8.09
N PRO A 113 7.89 28.58 8.27
CA PRO A 113 8.74 27.68 9.05
C PRO A 113 8.29 27.64 10.51
N ASP A 114 8.23 26.44 11.10
CA ASP A 114 8.03 26.20 12.52
C ASP A 114 9.35 26.37 13.31
N ALA A 115 9.36 25.97 14.58
CA ALA A 115 10.53 26.14 15.46
C ALA A 115 11.71 25.22 15.07
N GLN A 116 11.46 24.16 14.31
CA GLN A 116 12.43 23.16 13.85
C GLN A 116 12.89 23.44 12.41
N GLY A 117 12.27 24.41 11.73
CA GLY A 117 12.57 24.79 10.35
C GLY A 117 11.72 24.09 9.30
N GLU A 118 10.80 23.22 9.72
CA GLU A 118 9.83 22.56 8.85
C GLU A 118 8.67 23.49 8.52
N LYS A 119 8.00 23.31 7.38
CA LYS A 119 6.89 24.19 6.99
C LYS A 119 5.59 23.77 7.68
N GLU A 120 4.94 24.68 8.39
CA GLU A 120 3.57 24.54 8.89
C GLU A 120 2.58 25.46 8.16
N LEU A 121 1.32 25.02 8.06
CA LEU A 121 0.23 25.80 7.42
C LEU A 121 -0.49 26.67 8.46
N VAL A 122 -0.65 27.95 8.14
CA VAL A 122 -1.37 28.93 8.96
C VAL A 122 -2.46 29.60 8.13
N ALA A 123 -3.71 29.53 8.60
CA ALA A 123 -4.86 30.14 7.95
C ALA A 123 -5.25 31.47 8.60
N PHE A 124 -5.55 32.46 7.76
CA PHE A 124 -6.07 33.77 8.14
C PHE A 124 -7.50 33.94 7.67
N LEU A 125 -8.40 34.31 8.57
CA LEU A 125 -9.84 34.33 8.33
C LEU A 125 -10.41 35.74 8.57
N VAL A 126 -11.30 36.17 7.68
CA VAL A 126 -12.13 37.38 7.85
C VAL A 126 -13.57 36.95 7.99
N LEU A 127 -14.24 37.45 9.03
CA LEU A 127 -15.64 37.12 9.34
C LEU A 127 -16.59 37.79 8.34
N ARG A 128 -17.66 37.10 7.96
CA ARG A 128 -18.75 37.66 7.17
C ARG A 128 -19.68 38.48 8.04
N GLU A 129 -20.09 39.66 7.55
CA GLU A 129 -21.05 40.52 8.26
C GLU A 129 -22.36 39.75 8.54
N GLY A 130 -22.91 39.95 9.74
CA GLY A 130 -24.12 39.27 10.22
C GLY A 130 -23.91 37.89 10.83
N TYR A 131 -22.69 37.35 10.82
CA TYR A 131 -22.34 36.09 11.49
C TYR A 131 -21.54 36.32 12.77
N ASN A 132 -21.74 35.45 13.77
CA ASN A 132 -20.89 35.39 14.97
C ASN A 132 -19.60 34.62 14.65
N ARG A 133 -18.49 34.95 15.33
CA ARG A 133 -17.22 34.21 15.17
C ARG A 133 -17.40 32.76 15.63
N PRO A 134 -17.34 31.76 14.72
CA PRO A 134 -17.39 30.37 15.13
C PRO A 134 -16.10 29.99 15.87
N ASP A 135 -16.22 28.99 16.74
CA ASP A 135 -15.05 28.39 17.37
C ASP A 135 -14.14 27.72 16.33
N ILE A 136 -12.82 27.78 16.55
CA ILE A 136 -11.83 27.24 15.61
C ILE A 136 -11.98 25.73 15.44
N GLN A 137 -12.40 24.99 16.48
CA GLN A 137 -12.64 23.55 16.36
C GLN A 137 -13.82 23.25 15.44
N THR A 138 -14.84 24.10 15.43
CA THR A 138 -15.96 23.97 14.49
C THR A 138 -15.49 24.15 13.04
N ILE A 139 -14.63 25.13 12.78
CA ILE A 139 -14.03 25.36 11.45
C ILE A 139 -13.14 24.17 11.06
N ARG A 140 -12.30 23.69 11.98
CA ARG A 140 -11.40 22.56 11.75
C ARG A 140 -12.17 21.29 11.42
N ASN A 141 -13.23 20.97 12.18
CA ASN A 141 -14.09 19.82 11.92
C ASN A 141 -14.78 19.93 10.56
N LYS A 142 -15.26 21.13 10.19
CA LYS A 142 -15.83 21.38 8.86
C LYS A 142 -14.80 21.19 7.73
N LEU A 143 -13.53 21.57 7.94
CA LEU A 143 -12.46 21.32 6.99
C LEU A 143 -12.05 19.85 6.92
N LEU A 144 -11.97 19.14 8.05
CA LEU A 144 -11.68 17.70 8.11
C LEU A 144 -12.71 16.87 7.36
N ASN A 145 -13.94 17.36 7.23
CA ASN A 145 -14.98 16.73 6.41
C ASN A 145 -14.79 16.94 4.90
N GLN A 146 -13.87 17.81 4.48
CA GLN A 146 -13.67 18.21 3.08
C GLN A 146 -12.23 18.03 2.59
N LEU A 147 -11.26 17.94 3.50
CA LEU A 147 -9.83 17.91 3.21
C LEU A 147 -9.12 16.85 4.07
N PRO A 148 -8.09 16.18 3.54
CA PRO A 148 -7.23 15.28 4.32
C PRO A 148 -6.58 15.98 5.52
N ALA A 149 -6.34 15.22 6.60
CA ALA A 149 -5.80 15.74 7.86
C ALA A 149 -4.48 16.52 7.72
N PHE A 150 -3.61 16.15 6.78
CA PHE A 150 -2.34 16.85 6.52
C PHE A 150 -2.52 18.22 5.85
N MET A 151 -3.67 18.47 5.19
CA MET A 151 -4.01 19.77 4.59
C MET A 151 -4.66 20.73 5.59
N ILE A 152 -4.99 20.26 6.80
CA ILE A 152 -5.62 21.10 7.80
C ILE A 152 -4.58 22.04 8.40
N PRO A 153 -4.79 23.38 8.34
CA PRO A 153 -3.88 24.33 8.95
C PRO A 153 -3.64 24.03 10.43
N SER A 154 -2.37 24.06 10.83
CA SER A 154 -1.96 23.90 12.22
C SER A 154 -2.58 25.01 13.09
N ARG A 155 -2.73 26.22 12.52
CA ARG A 155 -3.19 27.43 13.23
C ARG A 155 -4.19 28.24 12.41
N PHE A 156 -5.08 28.93 13.10
CA PHE A 156 -6.08 29.83 12.53
C PHE A 156 -6.04 31.19 13.23
N PHE A 157 -6.03 32.28 12.46
CA PHE A 157 -6.04 33.64 12.98
C PHE A 157 -7.16 34.46 12.36
N TRP A 158 -8.01 35.04 13.21
CA TRP A 158 -8.97 36.05 12.79
C TRP A 158 -8.27 37.38 12.50
N LEU A 159 -8.68 38.02 11.40
CA LEU A 159 -8.33 39.37 11.00
C LEU A 159 -9.61 40.18 10.78
N ASP A 160 -9.55 41.48 11.10
CA ASP A 160 -10.66 42.39 10.82
C ASP A 160 -10.77 42.67 9.31
N LYS A 161 -9.64 42.66 8.60
CA LYS A 161 -9.57 42.75 7.14
C LYS A 161 -8.30 42.08 6.59
N MET A 162 -8.38 41.56 5.37
CA MET A 162 -7.22 40.96 4.71
C MET A 162 -6.23 42.06 4.27
N PRO A 163 -4.91 41.92 4.51
CA PRO A 163 -3.93 42.89 4.03
C PRO A 163 -3.72 42.71 2.52
N PHE A 164 -3.81 43.81 1.78
CA PHE A 164 -3.52 43.85 0.35
C PHE A 164 -2.23 44.66 0.11
N GLY A 165 -1.43 44.22 -0.86
CA GLY A 165 -0.28 44.95 -1.36
C GLY A 165 -0.66 46.06 -2.34
N PRO A 166 0.32 46.83 -2.84
CA PRO A 166 0.09 47.99 -3.72
C PRO A 166 -0.64 47.67 -5.03
N THR A 167 -0.60 46.41 -5.45
CA THR A 167 -1.23 45.90 -6.68
C THR A 167 -2.65 45.33 -6.46
N GLY A 168 -3.20 45.47 -5.25
CA GLY A 168 -4.53 44.95 -4.89
C GLY A 168 -4.58 43.43 -4.66
N LYS A 169 -3.44 42.73 -4.70
CA LYS A 169 -3.33 41.31 -4.32
C LYS A 169 -3.10 41.15 -2.82
N ILE A 170 -3.49 40.02 -2.23
CA ILE A 170 -3.25 39.73 -0.81
C ILE A 170 -1.74 39.70 -0.54
N ASP A 171 -1.31 40.42 0.49
CA ASP A 171 0.10 40.52 0.87
C ASP A 171 0.50 39.33 1.77
N ARG A 172 0.87 38.22 1.13
CA ARG A 172 1.30 36.98 1.81
C ARG A 172 2.55 37.16 2.66
N LYS A 173 3.46 38.06 2.28
CA LYS A 173 4.68 38.36 3.07
C LYS A 173 4.30 39.05 4.37
N ARG A 174 3.35 39.98 4.31
CA ARG A 174 2.78 40.62 5.50
C ARG A 174 2.00 39.63 6.36
N LEU A 175 1.23 38.71 5.77
CA LEU A 175 0.56 37.63 6.52
C LEU A 175 1.56 36.70 7.22
N ALA A 176 2.63 36.28 6.55
CA ALA A 176 3.68 35.47 7.17
C ALA A 176 4.36 36.21 8.35
N LYS A 177 4.56 37.53 8.22
CA LYS A 177 5.06 38.38 9.32
C LYS A 177 4.06 38.45 10.48
N ILE A 178 2.78 38.68 10.20
CA ILE A 178 1.70 38.68 11.21
C ILE A 178 1.63 37.32 11.91
N ALA A 179 1.80 36.21 11.18
CA ALA A 179 1.83 34.88 11.76
C ALA A 179 2.95 34.76 12.79
N LYS A 180 4.18 35.15 12.42
CA LYS A 180 5.34 35.15 13.32
C LYS A 180 5.11 36.04 14.54
N GLU A 181 4.68 37.28 14.35
CA GLU A 181 4.39 38.22 15.44
C GLU A 181 3.28 37.72 16.38
N LYS A 182 2.22 37.09 15.85
CA LYS A 182 1.14 36.50 16.68
C LYS A 182 1.61 35.24 17.40
N ILE A 183 2.43 34.40 16.78
CA ILE A 183 3.00 33.20 17.39
C ILE A 183 3.98 33.60 18.51
N GLU A 184 4.82 34.62 18.30
CA GLU A 184 5.71 35.18 19.32
C GLU A 184 4.92 35.82 20.48
N ARG A 185 3.89 36.61 20.19
CA ARG A 185 3.00 37.15 21.24
C ARG A 185 2.23 36.07 21.98
N GLN A 186 1.83 34.98 21.32
CA GLN A 186 1.24 33.82 21.98
C GLN A 186 2.28 33.09 22.86
N LYS A 187 3.57 33.10 22.51
CA LYS A 187 4.63 32.60 23.42
C LYS A 187 4.78 33.49 24.66
N GLU A 188 4.57 34.79 24.55
CA GLU A 188 4.74 35.77 25.64
C GLU A 188 3.47 36.00 26.50
N ALA A 189 2.27 35.87 25.91
CA ALA A 189 0.99 36.21 26.57
C ALA A 189 0.39 35.10 27.45
N TYR A 190 0.97 33.89 27.47
CA TYR A 190 0.52 32.81 28.36
C TYR A 190 1.48 32.64 29.55
N SER A 191 1.47 33.67 30.39
CA SER A 191 1.94 33.63 31.78
C SER A 191 0.73 33.61 32.72
N SER A 192 0.09 32.45 32.87
CA SER A 192 -0.41 32.02 34.19
C SER A 192 -0.57 30.50 34.19
N TYR A 193 0.23 29.86 35.05
CA TYR A 193 0.17 28.45 35.40
C TYR A 193 -0.56 28.34 36.74
N ASP A 194 -1.87 28.59 36.76
CA ASP A 194 -2.55 28.56 38.06
C ASP A 194 -3.16 27.19 38.40
N ASN A 195 -3.09 26.18 37.51
CA ASN A 195 -3.75 24.88 37.77
C ASN A 195 -3.04 23.62 37.22
N LEU A 196 -1.76 23.67 36.81
CA LEU A 196 -1.02 22.47 36.40
C LEU A 196 -0.10 22.00 37.53
N ASN A 197 -0.25 20.74 37.96
CA ASN A 197 0.67 20.10 38.91
C ASN A 197 2.03 19.78 38.26
N GLU A 198 3.04 19.37 39.04
CA GLU A 198 4.40 19.14 38.53
C GLU A 198 4.48 18.11 37.37
N MET A 199 3.65 17.07 37.44
CA MET A 199 3.57 16.05 36.38
C MET A 199 2.90 16.61 35.13
N GLU A 200 1.78 17.32 35.28
CA GLU A 200 1.08 18.00 34.19
C GLU A 200 1.97 19.07 33.53
N GLN A 201 2.83 19.77 34.28
CA GLN A 201 3.80 20.73 33.73
C GLN A 201 4.87 20.05 32.88
N LYS A 202 5.42 18.91 33.33
CA LYS A 202 6.37 18.10 32.55
C LYS A 202 5.73 17.57 31.27
N ILE A 203 4.50 17.05 31.33
CA ILE A 203 3.75 16.61 30.13
C ILE A 203 3.49 17.79 29.20
N ALA A 204 3.10 18.96 29.74
CA ALA A 204 2.88 20.15 28.94
C ALA A 204 4.15 20.62 28.21
N SER A 205 5.32 20.51 28.85
CA SER A 205 6.62 20.78 28.22
C SER A 205 6.89 19.82 27.07
N ILE A 206 6.63 18.53 27.27
CA ILE A 206 6.84 17.51 26.23
C ILE A 206 5.89 17.76 25.04
N PHE A 207 4.61 18.09 25.29
CA PHE A 207 3.66 18.50 24.26
C PHE A 207 4.19 19.72 23.49
N GLN A 208 4.71 20.72 24.20
CA GLN A 208 5.26 21.93 23.59
C GLN A 208 6.44 21.61 22.68
N ASP A 209 7.34 20.73 23.09
CA ASP A 209 8.53 20.40 22.31
C ASP A 209 8.19 19.63 21.02
N ILE A 210 7.15 18.79 21.06
CA ILE A 210 6.70 17.97 19.91
C ILE A 210 5.81 18.80 18.97
N LEU A 211 4.91 19.60 19.52
CA LEU A 211 3.86 20.27 18.74
C LEU A 211 4.20 21.73 18.41
N GLY A 212 5.24 22.30 19.02
CA GLY A 212 5.59 23.72 18.87
C GLY A 212 4.52 24.67 19.44
N VAL A 213 3.60 24.15 20.26
CA VAL A 213 2.51 24.90 20.90
C VAL A 213 2.51 24.58 22.38
N LYS A 214 2.63 25.61 23.23
CA LYS A 214 2.54 25.45 24.67
C LYS A 214 1.08 25.18 25.08
N PRO A 215 0.79 24.04 25.73
CA PRO A 215 -0.58 23.74 26.17
C PRO A 215 -1.09 24.74 27.20
N SER A 216 -2.38 25.08 27.14
CA SER A 216 -2.99 26.15 27.93
C SER A 216 -3.82 25.67 29.12
N SER A 217 -4.11 24.37 29.22
CA SER A 217 -4.91 23.80 30.33
C SER A 217 -4.63 22.31 30.54
N PRO A 218 -4.96 21.74 31.72
CA PRO A 218 -4.88 20.29 31.97
C PRO A 218 -5.74 19.46 31.02
N GLN A 219 -6.83 20.03 30.48
CA GLN A 219 -7.73 19.38 29.52
C GLN A 219 -7.26 19.55 28.07
N THR A 220 -6.07 20.11 27.85
CA THR A 220 -5.56 20.29 26.49
C THR A 220 -5.25 18.93 25.88
N ASP A 221 -5.95 18.62 24.81
CA ASP A 221 -5.89 17.36 24.06
C ASP A 221 -4.75 17.41 23.02
N PHE A 222 -3.95 16.35 22.96
CA PHE A 222 -2.79 16.22 22.09
C PHE A 222 -3.13 16.35 20.59
N PHE A 223 -4.22 15.73 20.15
CA PHE A 223 -4.66 15.74 18.75
C PHE A 223 -5.21 17.09 18.34
N THR A 224 -5.86 17.79 19.27
CA THR A 224 -6.44 19.11 19.07
C THR A 224 -5.35 20.17 18.85
N LEU A 225 -4.15 19.94 19.38
CA LEU A 225 -2.94 20.74 19.14
C LEU A 225 -2.15 20.33 17.87
N GLY A 226 -2.66 19.40 17.07
CA GLY A 226 -2.00 18.96 15.81
C GLY A 226 -1.03 17.79 15.98
N GLY A 227 -1.22 16.99 17.04
CA GLY A 227 -0.66 15.64 17.15
C GLY A 227 -1.29 14.68 16.13
N ASP A 228 -0.51 13.74 15.64
CA ASP A 228 -0.94 12.65 14.75
C ASP A 228 -0.34 11.32 15.23
N SER A 229 -0.65 10.21 14.55
CA SER A 229 -0.19 8.87 14.92
C SER A 229 1.33 8.72 14.96
N ILE A 230 2.10 9.50 14.18
CA ILE A 230 3.58 9.50 14.22
C ILE A 230 4.06 10.25 15.46
N LYS A 231 3.48 11.42 15.74
CA LYS A 231 3.84 12.23 16.91
C LYS A 231 3.44 11.57 18.23
N ILE A 232 2.45 10.67 18.25
CA ILE A 232 2.16 9.86 19.44
C ILE A 232 3.36 8.99 19.80
N ILE A 233 4.02 8.35 18.83
CA ILE A 233 5.19 7.50 19.09
C ILE A 233 6.29 8.33 19.77
N GLU A 234 6.55 9.53 19.23
CA GLU A 234 7.49 10.48 19.82
C GLU A 234 7.04 10.96 21.22
N LEU A 235 5.75 11.21 21.41
CA LEU A 235 5.19 11.60 22.71
C LEU A 235 5.39 10.49 23.74
N THR A 236 4.96 9.27 23.43
CA THR A 236 5.08 8.11 24.30
C THR A 236 6.53 7.86 24.68
N ASP A 237 7.45 7.93 23.72
CA ASP A 237 8.89 7.81 23.96
C ASP A 237 9.42 8.89 24.93
N ARG A 238 9.12 10.17 24.68
CA ARG A 238 9.56 11.26 25.56
C ARG A 238 8.95 11.17 26.96
N LEU A 239 7.69 10.73 27.07
CA LEU A 239 7.04 10.46 28.35
C LEU A 239 7.73 9.31 29.09
N ASN A 240 8.02 8.20 28.41
CA ASN A 240 8.71 7.05 28.99
C ASN A 240 10.10 7.43 29.52
N LYS A 241 10.85 8.26 28.79
CA LYS A 241 12.15 8.78 29.24
C LYS A 241 12.03 9.74 30.43
N ALA A 242 11.07 10.66 30.38
CA ALA A 242 10.90 11.68 31.42
C ALA A 242 10.42 11.10 32.76
N PHE A 243 9.56 10.09 32.71
CA PHE A 243 8.92 9.52 33.90
C PHE A 243 9.48 8.15 34.30
N GLN A 244 10.28 7.50 33.45
CA GLN A 244 10.80 6.14 33.64
C GLN A 244 9.67 5.14 33.94
N LYS A 245 8.60 5.19 33.15
CA LYS A 245 7.42 4.32 33.25
C LYS A 245 7.16 3.65 31.90
N ASP A 246 6.42 2.54 31.89
CA ASP A 246 5.97 1.87 30.66
C ASP A 246 4.62 2.44 30.23
N ILE A 247 4.64 3.64 29.67
CA ILE A 247 3.48 4.32 29.10
C ILE A 247 3.34 3.82 27.67
N SER A 248 2.15 3.33 27.36
CA SER A 248 1.80 2.80 26.05
C SER A 248 1.11 3.87 25.21
N THR A 249 1.05 3.66 23.90
CA THR A 249 0.23 4.49 23.00
C THR A 249 -1.26 4.43 23.38
N ARG A 250 -1.73 3.28 23.93
CA ARG A 250 -3.09 3.12 24.47
C ARG A 250 -3.36 4.09 25.61
N ASP A 251 -2.42 4.32 26.51
CA ASP A 251 -2.61 5.26 27.63
C ASP A 251 -2.91 6.67 27.12
N VAL A 252 -2.19 7.08 26.07
CA VAL A 252 -2.39 8.37 25.39
C VAL A 252 -3.71 8.38 24.62
N PHE A 253 -4.06 7.32 23.88
CA PHE A 253 -5.32 7.26 23.11
C PHE A 253 -6.57 7.18 23.99
N SER A 254 -6.45 6.62 25.19
CA SER A 254 -7.60 6.41 26.10
C SER A 254 -8.09 7.74 26.68
N ASP A 255 -7.15 8.63 27.04
CA ASP A 255 -7.45 10.02 27.40
C ASP A 255 -6.28 10.90 26.96
N PRO A 256 -6.35 11.50 25.75
CA PRO A 256 -5.25 12.27 25.15
C PRO A 256 -5.05 13.66 25.75
N THR A 257 -5.72 13.98 26.85
CA THR A 257 -5.51 15.23 27.59
C THR A 257 -4.30 15.15 28.50
N ILE A 258 -3.67 16.29 28.81
CA ILE A 258 -2.55 16.36 29.76
C ILE A 258 -2.92 15.70 31.10
N ARG A 259 -4.13 15.96 31.60
CA ARG A 259 -4.64 15.38 32.84
C ARG A 259 -4.89 13.89 32.71
N GLY A 260 -5.49 13.45 31.61
CA GLY A 260 -5.70 12.03 31.31
C GLY A 260 -4.40 11.25 31.33
N ILE A 261 -3.40 11.75 30.59
CA ILE A 261 -2.06 11.18 30.55
C ILE A 261 -1.42 11.21 31.94
N ALA A 262 -1.49 12.33 32.68
CA ALA A 262 -0.94 12.42 34.03
C ALA A 262 -1.55 11.38 34.99
N SER A 263 -2.86 11.17 34.94
CA SER A 263 -3.55 10.15 35.73
C SER A 263 -3.05 8.75 35.39
N ARG A 264 -2.89 8.42 34.10
CA ARG A 264 -2.32 7.13 33.68
C ARG A 264 -0.89 6.94 34.12
N ILE A 265 -0.06 7.97 33.99
CA ILE A 265 1.33 7.95 34.46
C ILE A 265 1.37 7.73 35.97
N ALA A 266 0.47 8.34 36.74
CA ALA A 266 0.42 8.15 38.20
C ALA A 266 0.06 6.71 38.60
N GLU A 267 -0.82 6.04 37.84
CA GLU A 267 -1.24 4.64 38.06
C GLU A 267 -0.15 3.61 37.72
N ARG A 268 0.84 3.99 36.90
CA ARG A 268 1.91 3.12 36.43
C ARG A 268 3.03 3.01 37.48
N GLU A 269 3.52 1.79 37.71
CA GLU A 269 4.75 1.59 38.49
C GLU A 269 5.97 2.09 37.70
N THR A 270 7.02 2.52 38.41
CA THR A 270 8.30 2.88 37.78
C THR A 270 8.84 1.66 37.04
N SER A 271 9.04 1.81 35.74
CA SER A 271 9.73 0.80 34.95
C SER A 271 11.14 0.68 35.50
N LYS A 272 11.56 -0.54 35.83
CA LYS A 272 12.94 -0.78 36.25
C LYS A 272 13.87 -0.28 35.15
N THR A 273 14.87 0.50 35.51
CA THR A 273 15.97 0.83 34.60
C THR A 273 16.68 -0.48 34.28
N PHE A 274 16.49 -0.98 33.07
CA PHE A 274 16.90 -2.35 32.74
C PHE A 274 18.41 -2.45 32.50
N SER A 275 18.95 -3.58 32.98
CA SER A 275 20.38 -3.88 33.05
C SER A 275 20.98 -3.98 31.65
N LYS A 276 22.22 -3.50 31.48
CA LYS A 276 23.08 -3.89 30.37
C LYS A 276 23.33 -5.41 30.45
N THR A 277 22.48 -6.21 29.83
CA THR A 277 22.79 -7.62 29.56
C THR A 277 23.71 -7.66 28.35
N GLU A 278 25.01 -7.81 28.58
CA GLU A 278 25.97 -8.06 27.50
C GLU A 278 25.98 -9.56 27.14
N GLY A 279 25.91 -9.86 25.85
CA GLY A 279 26.10 -11.20 25.29
C GLY A 279 24.83 -12.04 25.07
N PHE A 280 23.97 -12.20 26.08
CA PHE A 280 22.74 -13.00 26.00
C PHE A 280 21.48 -12.17 26.24
N LEU A 281 20.53 -12.24 25.31
CA LEU A 281 19.26 -11.52 25.37
C LEU A 281 18.09 -12.51 25.37
N PRO A 282 16.98 -12.22 26.08
CA PRO A 282 15.77 -13.03 25.94
C PRO A 282 15.15 -12.86 24.56
N LEU A 283 14.48 -13.90 24.06
CA LEU A 283 13.59 -13.79 22.90
C LEU A 283 12.27 -13.14 23.34
N ASN A 284 11.71 -12.27 22.51
CA ASN A 284 10.31 -11.88 22.65
C ASN A 284 9.37 -13.05 22.26
N GLN A 285 8.06 -12.97 22.56
CA GLN A 285 7.10 -14.04 22.32
C GLN A 285 7.01 -14.41 20.84
N GLY A 286 7.10 -13.43 19.95
CA GLY A 286 7.11 -13.63 18.51
C GLY A 286 8.34 -14.42 18.02
N GLN A 287 9.52 -14.04 18.48
CA GLN A 287 10.77 -14.75 18.20
C GLN A 287 10.75 -16.16 18.79
N HIS A 288 10.22 -16.32 20.01
CA HIS A 288 10.07 -17.64 20.62
C HIS A 288 9.15 -18.54 19.80
N GLN A 289 8.04 -18.01 19.27
CA GLN A 289 7.16 -18.77 18.38
C GLN A 289 7.88 -19.17 17.08
N LEU A 290 8.63 -18.26 16.46
CA LEU A 290 9.43 -18.57 15.27
C LEU A 290 10.50 -19.63 15.56
N TRP A 291 11.12 -19.59 16.73
CA TRP A 291 12.05 -20.61 17.20
C TRP A 291 11.36 -21.98 17.31
N VAL A 292 10.21 -22.05 17.97
CA VAL A 292 9.44 -23.31 18.06
C VAL A 292 9.08 -23.85 16.68
N LEU A 293 8.61 -23.00 15.75
CA LEU A 293 8.27 -23.42 14.39
C LEU A 293 9.50 -23.91 13.61
N ASN A 294 10.65 -23.24 13.76
CA ASN A 294 11.91 -23.69 13.18
C ASN A 294 12.35 -25.04 13.75
N GLN A 295 12.21 -25.27 15.06
CA GLN A 295 12.56 -26.57 15.68
C GLN A 295 11.62 -27.71 15.24
N LEU A 296 10.36 -27.41 14.93
CA LEU A 296 9.41 -28.39 14.39
C LEU A 296 9.70 -28.76 12.93
N ASN A 297 10.27 -27.84 12.14
CA ASN A 297 10.58 -28.07 10.73
C ASN A 297 11.86 -27.30 10.30
N PRO A 298 13.06 -27.74 10.71
CA PRO A 298 14.30 -26.99 10.55
C PRO A 298 14.75 -26.86 9.08
N GLU A 299 14.31 -27.77 8.23
CA GLU A 299 14.60 -27.77 6.79
C GLU A 299 13.71 -26.79 6.00
N SER A 300 12.75 -26.12 6.66
CA SER A 300 11.80 -25.24 6.00
C SER A 300 12.37 -23.83 5.80
N PRO A 301 12.34 -23.29 4.56
CA PRO A 301 12.67 -21.89 4.30
C PRO A 301 11.49 -20.94 4.54
N GLN A 302 10.37 -21.40 5.12
CA GLN A 302 9.10 -20.67 5.21
C GLN A 302 9.20 -19.29 5.87
N TYR A 303 10.17 -19.10 6.75
CA TYR A 303 10.43 -17.84 7.45
C TYR A 303 11.70 -17.12 6.98
N ASN A 304 12.23 -17.49 5.81
CA ASN A 304 13.23 -16.66 5.13
C ASN A 304 12.56 -15.39 4.59
N MET A 305 13.30 -14.28 4.55
CA MET A 305 12.86 -13.00 4.02
C MET A 305 13.87 -12.55 2.96
N PRO A 306 13.64 -12.89 1.69
CA PRO A 306 14.50 -12.46 0.60
C PRO A 306 14.17 -11.04 0.16
N PHE A 307 15.21 -10.28 -0.18
CA PHE A 307 15.11 -8.97 -0.80
C PHE A 307 16.25 -8.81 -1.80
N VAL A 308 15.92 -8.26 -2.97
CA VAL A 308 16.89 -8.01 -4.03
C VAL A 308 16.86 -6.55 -4.39
N LEU A 309 18.03 -5.93 -4.37
CA LEU A 309 18.25 -4.57 -4.85
C LEU A 309 19.04 -4.66 -6.16
N GLU A 310 18.45 -4.23 -7.27
CA GLU A 310 19.21 -3.98 -8.49
C GLU A 310 19.81 -2.58 -8.42
N ILE A 311 21.10 -2.51 -8.68
CA ILE A 311 21.92 -1.32 -8.58
C ILE A 311 22.52 -1.07 -9.96
N GLU A 312 22.14 0.05 -10.56
CA GLU A 312 22.83 0.63 -11.70
C GLU A 312 23.85 1.63 -11.19
N SER A 313 25.13 1.45 -11.53
CA SER A 313 26.22 2.27 -11.02
C SER A 313 27.29 2.52 -12.08
N HIS A 314 27.70 3.77 -12.21
CA HIS A 314 28.82 4.18 -13.07
C HIS A 314 30.12 4.48 -12.31
N ALA A 315 30.04 4.66 -10.99
CA ALA A 315 31.17 5.07 -10.16
C ALA A 315 31.59 4.05 -9.09
N PHE A 316 30.65 3.23 -8.60
CA PHE A 316 30.88 2.27 -7.52
C PHE A 316 31.00 0.84 -8.07
N GLY A 317 31.85 0.03 -7.45
CA GLY A 317 32.05 -1.39 -7.78
C GLY A 317 31.95 -2.31 -6.58
N TRP A 318 32.43 -3.55 -6.75
CA TRP A 318 32.37 -4.61 -5.74
C TRP A 318 32.83 -4.16 -4.34
N GLN A 319 34.00 -3.51 -4.23
CA GLN A 319 34.55 -3.14 -2.92
C GLN A 319 33.69 -2.11 -2.20
N ASP A 320 33.17 -1.11 -2.92
CA ASP A 320 32.32 -0.08 -2.33
C ASP A 320 31.01 -0.67 -1.79
N PHE A 321 30.37 -1.54 -2.59
CA PHE A 321 29.14 -2.21 -2.18
C PHE A 321 29.37 -3.18 -1.02
N ASN A 322 30.45 -3.96 -1.08
CA ASN A 322 30.87 -4.87 -0.01
C ASN A 322 31.09 -4.10 1.30
N ASP A 323 31.88 -3.02 1.26
CA ASP A 323 32.19 -2.25 2.46
C ASP A 323 30.96 -1.55 3.03
N ALA A 324 30.11 -1.00 2.15
CA ALA A 324 28.89 -0.32 2.57
C ALA A 324 27.89 -1.28 3.24
N ILE A 325 27.65 -2.45 2.63
CA ILE A 325 26.70 -3.42 3.21
C ILE A 325 27.27 -4.05 4.48
N LEU A 326 28.58 -4.33 4.56
CA LEU A 326 29.22 -4.78 5.80
C LEU A 326 29.08 -3.75 6.93
N LYS A 327 29.24 -2.45 6.65
CA LYS A 327 29.02 -1.38 7.65
C LYS A 327 27.56 -1.35 8.11
N ALA A 328 26.61 -1.47 7.19
CA ALA A 328 25.18 -1.48 7.51
C ALA A 328 24.80 -2.69 8.38
N ILE A 329 25.36 -3.87 8.09
CA ILE A 329 25.14 -5.08 8.91
C ILE A 329 25.79 -4.93 10.29
N LYS A 330 27.05 -4.49 10.35
CA LYS A 330 27.81 -4.30 11.60
C LYS A 330 27.16 -3.29 12.54
N ARG A 331 26.37 -2.35 12.02
CA ARG A 331 25.62 -1.40 12.84
C ARG A 331 24.58 -2.08 13.73
N GLN A 332 24.00 -3.21 13.30
CA GLN A 332 22.87 -3.86 13.96
C GLN A 332 23.30 -5.15 14.66
N PRO A 333 22.98 -5.33 15.96
CA PRO A 333 23.45 -6.49 16.73
C PRO A 333 22.86 -7.82 16.26
N LEU A 334 21.57 -7.85 15.86
CA LEU A 334 20.89 -9.11 15.50
C LEU A 334 21.33 -9.71 14.17
N TYR A 335 22.00 -8.95 13.31
CA TYR A 335 22.58 -9.56 12.12
C TYR A 335 23.80 -10.42 12.44
N ASN A 336 24.37 -10.33 13.65
CA ASN A 336 25.52 -11.13 14.10
C ASN A 336 25.18 -11.93 15.36
N CYS A 337 24.01 -12.59 15.39
CA CYS A 337 23.57 -13.41 16.52
C CYS A 337 23.18 -14.83 16.13
N ILE A 338 23.22 -15.74 17.10
CA ILE A 338 22.63 -17.09 17.03
C ILE A 338 21.60 -17.28 18.15
N ILE A 339 20.81 -18.35 18.06
CA ILE A 339 19.94 -18.82 19.13
C ILE A 339 20.68 -19.92 19.91
N ASP A 340 20.77 -19.73 21.23
CA ASP A 340 21.40 -20.65 22.17
C ASP A 340 20.37 -21.13 23.21
N GLY A 341 20.51 -22.37 23.67
CA GLY A 341 19.62 -22.98 24.68
C GLY A 341 18.59 -23.96 24.13
N GLU A 342 17.81 -24.54 25.05
CA GLU A 342 16.76 -25.52 24.74
C GLU A 342 15.48 -24.85 24.21
N ILE A 343 14.55 -25.65 23.67
CA ILE A 343 13.32 -25.16 23.05
C ILE A 343 12.45 -24.31 23.98
N ASP A 344 12.49 -24.58 25.28
CA ASP A 344 11.70 -23.90 26.31
C ASP A 344 12.40 -22.67 26.91
N ARG A 345 13.72 -22.54 26.70
CA ARG A 345 14.56 -21.47 27.27
C ARG A 345 15.58 -20.91 26.26
N PRO A 346 15.16 -20.54 25.04
CA PRO A 346 16.08 -19.99 24.05
C PRO A 346 16.56 -18.60 24.47
N ARG A 347 17.76 -18.24 24.02
CA ARG A 347 18.38 -16.92 24.19
C ARG A 347 19.06 -16.49 22.90
N LEU A 348 18.98 -15.22 22.59
CA LEU A 348 19.79 -14.61 21.53
C LEU A 348 21.20 -14.42 22.07
N LYS A 349 22.19 -14.97 21.38
CA LYS A 349 23.61 -14.80 21.68
C LYS A 349 24.25 -13.93 20.62
N ILE A 350 24.66 -12.72 20.99
CA ILE A 350 25.42 -11.83 20.09
C ILE A 350 26.85 -12.35 20.00
N LEU A 351 27.37 -12.52 18.78
CA LEU A 351 28.72 -13.04 18.55
C LEU A 351 29.76 -11.93 18.67
N ASN A 352 30.91 -12.26 19.25
CA ASN A 352 32.04 -11.33 19.43
C ASN A 352 32.84 -11.14 18.14
N SER A 353 32.96 -12.19 17.31
CA SER A 353 33.55 -12.10 15.98
C SER A 353 32.47 -11.80 14.95
N PHE A 354 32.84 -11.06 13.92
CA PHE A 354 31.98 -10.77 12.78
C PHE A 354 32.52 -11.53 11.57
N ASP A 355 31.99 -12.74 11.34
CA ASP A 355 32.49 -13.68 10.33
C ASP A 355 31.57 -13.77 9.10
N ILE A 356 30.73 -12.75 8.88
CA ILE A 356 29.81 -12.69 7.74
C ILE A 356 30.60 -12.27 6.50
N SER A 357 30.70 -13.18 5.53
CA SER A 357 31.29 -12.92 4.22
C SER A 357 30.22 -12.73 3.15
N ILE A 358 30.43 -11.77 2.26
CA ILE A 358 29.57 -11.53 1.10
C ILE A 358 30.19 -12.25 -0.08
N LYS A 359 29.38 -13.02 -0.80
CA LYS A 359 29.84 -13.70 -2.02
C LYS A 359 29.74 -12.74 -3.20
N ASN A 360 30.87 -12.50 -3.87
CA ASN A 360 30.93 -11.81 -5.15
C ASN A 360 30.81 -12.82 -6.29
N ILE A 361 29.87 -12.60 -7.21
CA ILE A 361 29.70 -13.44 -8.39
C ILE A 361 29.72 -12.53 -9.62
N ASP A 362 30.68 -12.75 -10.52
CA ASP A 362 30.70 -12.05 -11.81
C ASP A 362 30.00 -12.90 -12.87
N LEU A 363 28.82 -12.46 -13.31
CA LEU A 363 28.01 -13.09 -14.35
C LEU A 363 28.10 -12.34 -15.68
N SER A 364 28.96 -11.34 -15.80
CA SER A 364 29.02 -10.48 -16.99
C SER A 364 29.46 -11.18 -18.28
N ASN A 365 30.04 -12.37 -18.17
CA ASN A 365 30.43 -13.21 -19.31
C ASN A 365 29.40 -14.32 -19.63
N GLU A 366 28.30 -14.43 -18.88
CA GLU A 366 27.24 -15.39 -19.16
C GLU A 366 26.41 -14.96 -20.37
N ASN A 367 25.85 -15.92 -21.11
CA ASN A 367 24.98 -15.63 -22.25
C ASN A 367 23.67 -14.94 -21.83
N ASP A 368 23.16 -15.29 -20.65
CA ASP A 368 21.97 -14.71 -20.04
C ASP A 368 22.25 -14.48 -18.53
N PRO A 369 22.98 -13.41 -18.18
CA PRO A 369 23.40 -13.14 -16.81
C PRO A 369 22.22 -13.04 -15.85
N GLU A 370 21.08 -12.52 -16.31
CA GLU A 370 19.88 -12.34 -15.51
C GLU A 370 19.27 -13.68 -15.10
N ARG A 371 19.04 -14.58 -16.06
CA ARG A 371 18.49 -15.91 -15.79
C ARG A 371 19.41 -16.75 -14.90
N VAL A 372 20.73 -16.66 -15.11
CA VAL A 372 21.71 -17.35 -14.25
C VAL A 372 21.66 -16.78 -12.83
N CYS A 373 21.58 -15.45 -12.69
CA CYS A 373 21.44 -14.76 -11.41
C CYS A 373 20.16 -15.20 -10.67
N GLU A 374 19.02 -15.26 -11.35
CA GLU A 374 17.75 -15.72 -10.78
C GLU A 374 17.83 -17.17 -10.29
N GLY A 375 18.41 -18.07 -11.09
CA GLY A 375 18.62 -19.46 -10.70
C GLY A 375 19.54 -19.62 -9.48
N LEU A 376 20.58 -18.79 -9.37
CA LEU A 376 21.46 -18.73 -8.19
C LEU A 376 20.69 -18.20 -6.98
N PHE A 377 19.99 -17.07 -7.11
CA PHE A 377 19.26 -16.45 -6.01
C PHE A 377 18.18 -17.40 -5.47
N ASN A 378 17.45 -18.07 -6.35
CA ASN A 378 16.43 -19.04 -5.96
C ASN A 378 17.00 -20.14 -5.03
N LYS A 379 18.22 -20.63 -5.28
CA LYS A 379 18.87 -21.61 -4.40
C LYS A 379 19.19 -21.03 -3.02
N TYR A 380 19.68 -19.79 -2.97
CA TYR A 380 20.04 -19.14 -1.70
C TYR A 380 18.81 -18.80 -0.86
N ILE A 381 17.72 -18.36 -1.51
CA ILE A 381 16.46 -17.99 -0.87
C ILE A 381 15.80 -19.19 -0.18
N HIS A 382 15.82 -20.36 -0.83
CA HIS A 382 15.14 -21.56 -0.34
C HIS A 382 16.01 -22.48 0.52
N HIS A 383 17.28 -22.16 0.72
CA HIS A 383 18.12 -22.92 1.63
C HIS A 383 17.77 -22.54 3.09
N PRO A 384 17.53 -23.51 4.00
CA PRO A 384 17.15 -23.23 5.38
C PRO A 384 18.27 -22.54 6.16
N PHE A 385 17.92 -21.94 7.31
CA PHE A 385 18.90 -21.44 8.28
C PHE A 385 18.97 -22.36 9.49
N ASP A 386 20.18 -22.79 9.84
CA ASP A 386 20.44 -23.29 11.19
C ASP A 386 20.71 -22.10 12.11
N LEU A 387 19.70 -21.76 12.91
CA LEU A 387 19.73 -20.62 13.82
C LEU A 387 20.71 -20.79 14.99
N THR A 388 21.27 -21.98 15.21
CA THR A 388 22.14 -22.31 16.34
C THR A 388 23.63 -22.20 16.02
N ILE A 389 24.00 -22.27 14.74
CA ILE A 389 25.41 -22.35 14.33
C ILE A 389 25.90 -21.04 13.69
N SER A 390 25.05 -20.35 12.92
CA SER A 390 25.47 -19.20 12.12
C SER A 390 24.46 -18.06 12.15
N PRO A 391 24.90 -16.80 12.01
CA PRO A 391 23.98 -15.67 11.92
C PRO A 391 22.96 -15.87 10.80
N PRO A 392 21.66 -15.64 11.05
CA PRO A 392 20.62 -15.98 10.09
C PRO A 392 20.41 -14.88 9.05
N ILE A 393 21.52 -14.49 8.39
CA ILE A 393 21.58 -13.58 7.26
C ILE A 393 22.58 -14.10 6.22
N ARG A 394 22.22 -14.01 4.95
CA ARG A 394 23.04 -14.39 3.79
C ARG A 394 22.99 -13.27 2.77
N ILE A 395 24.15 -12.93 2.20
CA ILE A 395 24.27 -11.84 1.25
C ILE A 395 25.11 -12.30 0.06
N LEU A 396 24.62 -11.96 -1.13
CA LEU A 396 25.26 -12.27 -2.40
C LEU A 396 25.16 -11.04 -3.29
N LEU A 397 26.27 -10.64 -3.88
CA LEU A 397 26.32 -9.56 -4.86
C LEU A 397 26.72 -10.16 -6.20
N ALA A 398 25.82 -10.06 -7.17
CA ALA A 398 26.03 -10.52 -8.53
C ALA A 398 26.26 -9.33 -9.45
N ARG A 399 27.36 -9.34 -10.21
CA ARG A 399 27.59 -8.39 -11.30
C ARG A 399 26.98 -8.95 -12.57
N LEU A 400 26.00 -8.25 -13.14
CA LEU A 400 25.34 -8.66 -14.39
C LEU A 400 26.04 -8.11 -15.62
N ASN A 401 26.58 -6.89 -15.54
CA ASN A 401 27.40 -6.30 -16.59
C ASN A 401 28.33 -5.22 -16.01
N LYS A 402 28.88 -4.34 -16.86
CA LYS A 402 29.80 -3.28 -16.41
C LYS A 402 29.18 -2.35 -15.35
N HIS A 403 27.87 -2.09 -15.43
CA HIS A 403 27.15 -1.08 -14.65
C HIS A 403 26.02 -1.65 -13.77
N ILE A 404 25.49 -2.83 -14.09
CA ILE A 404 24.34 -3.43 -13.38
C ILE A 404 24.82 -4.51 -12.42
N TRP A 405 24.34 -4.41 -11.18
CA TRP A 405 24.58 -5.34 -10.09
C TRP A 405 23.25 -5.73 -9.44
N ARG A 406 23.16 -6.93 -8.87
CA ARG A 406 22.04 -7.35 -8.02
C ARG A 406 22.57 -7.78 -6.65
N LEU A 407 22.11 -7.11 -5.60
CA LEU A 407 22.41 -7.43 -4.21
C LEU A 407 21.24 -8.22 -3.63
N LEU A 408 21.45 -9.51 -3.39
CA LEU A 408 20.52 -10.38 -2.66
C LEU A 408 20.84 -10.31 -1.17
N ILE A 409 19.81 -10.04 -0.36
CA ILE A 409 19.83 -10.12 1.09
C ILE A 409 18.75 -11.13 1.49
N VAL A 410 19.13 -12.20 2.18
CA VAL A 410 18.20 -13.17 2.76
C VAL A 410 18.42 -13.17 4.26
N GLN A 411 17.42 -12.76 5.05
CA GLN A 411 17.45 -12.86 6.51
C GLN A 411 16.37 -13.83 6.99
N HIS A 412 16.54 -14.46 8.15
CA HIS A 412 15.42 -15.16 8.80
C HIS A 412 14.52 -14.16 9.54
N HIS A 413 13.21 -14.38 9.53
CA HIS A 413 12.22 -13.50 10.14
C HIS A 413 12.47 -13.30 11.66
N ILE A 414 13.17 -14.22 12.32
CA ILE A 414 13.50 -14.12 13.75
C ILE A 414 14.40 -12.92 14.09
N ILE A 415 15.20 -12.43 13.13
CA ILE A 415 16.10 -11.28 13.33
C ILE A 415 15.64 -10.02 12.60
N GLY A 416 14.52 -10.07 11.86
CA GLY A 416 14.08 -8.94 11.07
C GLY A 416 12.65 -9.03 10.58
N ASP A 417 12.06 -7.88 10.29
CA ASP A 417 10.76 -7.72 9.65
C ASP A 417 10.86 -6.69 8.50
N GLY A 418 9.72 -6.26 7.95
CA GLY A 418 9.68 -5.31 6.85
C GLY A 418 10.41 -3.98 7.13
N ALA A 419 10.34 -3.48 8.36
CA ALA A 419 11.04 -2.25 8.74
C ALA A 419 12.56 -2.46 8.88
N SER A 420 13.00 -3.67 9.26
CA SER A 420 14.43 -4.00 9.28
C SER A 420 15.08 -3.90 7.90
N LEU A 421 14.34 -4.22 6.83
CA LEU A 421 14.81 -4.07 5.45
C LEU A 421 15.00 -2.60 5.05
N HIS A 422 14.04 -1.74 5.38
CA HIS A 422 14.18 -0.29 5.22
C HIS A 422 15.45 0.24 5.91
N ILE A 423 15.66 -0.15 7.18
CA ILE A 423 16.83 0.27 7.97
C ILE A 423 18.12 -0.15 7.25
N LEU A 424 18.18 -1.40 6.75
CA LEU A 424 19.35 -1.92 6.06
C LEU A 424 19.65 -1.19 4.74
N VAL A 425 18.61 -0.88 3.94
CA VAL A 425 18.76 -0.12 2.68
C VAL A 425 19.20 1.32 2.95
N LYS A 426 18.62 1.97 3.95
CA LYS A 426 18.99 3.32 4.40
C LYS A 426 20.43 3.37 4.88
N ASP A 427 20.85 2.41 5.69
CA ASP A 427 22.22 2.33 6.20
C ASP A 427 23.22 2.00 5.08
N PHE A 428 22.85 1.14 4.14
CA PHE A 428 23.64 0.87 2.94
C PHE A 428 23.87 2.15 2.12
N ALA A 429 22.82 2.93 1.85
CA ALA A 429 22.93 4.20 1.14
C ALA A 429 23.80 5.23 1.88
N LYS A 430 23.63 5.36 3.21
CA LYS A 430 24.46 6.22 4.05
C LYS A 430 25.94 5.83 4.02
N ALA A 431 26.23 4.53 4.11
CA ALA A 431 27.59 4.03 4.07
C ALA A 431 28.26 4.26 2.70
N LEU A 432 27.51 4.13 1.60
CA LEU A 432 28.00 4.50 0.26
C LEU A 432 28.29 6.00 0.12
N ALA A 433 27.51 6.85 0.77
CA ALA A 433 27.76 8.29 0.85
C ALA A 433 28.93 8.67 1.78
N GLY A 434 29.66 7.69 2.34
CA GLY A 434 30.80 7.92 3.23
C GLY A 434 30.40 8.34 4.66
N MET A 435 29.13 8.21 5.03
CA MET A 435 28.68 8.53 6.38
C MET A 435 29.10 7.45 7.38
N GLU A 436 29.47 7.88 8.59
CA GLU A 436 29.77 6.97 9.69
C GLU A 436 28.46 6.38 10.27
N LEU A 437 28.45 5.06 10.44
CA LEU A 437 27.35 4.33 11.04
C LEU A 437 27.73 3.90 12.46
N LYS A 438 27.06 4.47 13.46
CA LYS A 438 27.29 4.14 14.86
C LYS A 438 26.58 2.84 15.23
N TYR A 439 27.30 1.94 15.90
CA TYR A 439 26.76 0.68 16.42
C TYR A 439 25.57 0.93 17.36
N ILE A 440 24.49 0.17 17.16
CA ILE A 440 23.31 0.19 18.01
C ILE A 440 23.47 -0.87 19.11
N ALA A 441 23.41 -0.44 20.37
CA ALA A 441 23.53 -1.35 21.49
C ALA A 441 22.32 -2.32 21.55
N PRO A 442 22.54 -3.60 21.91
CA PRO A 442 21.48 -4.60 21.97
C PRO A 442 20.44 -4.36 23.08
N GLY A 443 20.68 -3.38 23.97
CA GLY A 443 19.79 -3.05 25.08
C GLY A 443 18.36 -2.75 24.67
N HIS A 444 18.13 -2.19 23.48
CA HIS A 444 16.77 -1.93 22.97
C HIS A 444 15.98 -3.22 22.68
N ILE A 445 16.66 -4.30 22.26
CA ILE A 445 16.03 -5.59 21.98
C ILE A 445 15.69 -6.30 23.29
N ALA A 446 16.62 -6.30 24.25
CA ALA A 446 16.36 -6.82 25.59
C ALA A 446 15.21 -6.06 26.25
N TYR A 447 15.21 -4.73 26.14
CA TYR A 447 14.14 -3.89 26.67
C TYR A 447 12.77 -4.29 26.12
N PHE A 448 12.64 -4.47 24.81
CA PHE A 448 11.38 -4.87 24.20
C PHE A 448 10.90 -6.25 24.68
N ALA A 449 11.80 -7.24 24.75
CA ALA A 449 11.45 -8.57 25.24
C ALA A 449 11.08 -8.56 26.75
N GLU A 450 11.75 -7.74 27.55
CA GLU A 450 11.44 -7.57 28.98
C GLU A 450 10.14 -6.80 29.22
N SER A 451 9.87 -5.75 28.43
CA SER A 451 8.62 -4.98 28.51
C SER A 451 7.41 -5.84 28.14
N GLU A 452 7.55 -6.71 27.13
CA GLU A 452 6.53 -7.69 26.77
C GLU A 452 6.29 -8.69 27.90
N LYS A 453 7.35 -9.21 28.53
CA LYS A 453 7.23 -10.09 29.70
C LYS A 453 6.54 -9.39 30.88
N GLY A 454 6.87 -8.12 31.13
CA GLY A 454 6.21 -7.30 32.14
C GLY A 454 4.71 -7.11 31.86
N TYR A 455 4.36 -6.83 30.60
CA TYR A 455 2.98 -6.71 30.16
C TYR A 455 2.17 -7.98 30.41
N LEU A 456 2.70 -9.18 30.11
CA LEU A 456 2.00 -10.45 30.36
C LEU A 456 1.65 -10.69 31.84
N GLY A 457 2.37 -10.06 32.77
CA GLY A 457 2.09 -10.11 34.21
C GLY A 457 1.24 -8.97 34.74
N SER A 458 0.78 -8.05 33.88
CA SER A 458 0.13 -6.80 34.26
C SER A 458 -1.40 -6.87 34.27
N LYS A 459 -2.05 -5.85 34.84
CA LYS A 459 -3.51 -5.68 34.78
C LYS A 459 -3.99 -5.42 33.36
N ASP A 460 -3.23 -4.67 32.57
CA ASP A 460 -3.57 -4.35 31.18
C ASP A 460 -3.73 -5.61 30.33
N PHE A 461 -2.85 -6.61 30.51
CA PHE A 461 -2.98 -7.88 29.82
C PHE A 461 -4.28 -8.61 30.18
N GLN A 462 -4.71 -8.55 31.45
CA GLN A 462 -5.98 -9.16 31.86
C GLN A 462 -7.18 -8.43 31.25
N GLU A 463 -7.14 -7.10 31.19
CA GLU A 463 -8.17 -6.29 30.52
C GLU A 463 -8.22 -6.58 29.02
N ASP A 464 -7.07 -6.64 28.35
CA ASP A 464 -6.96 -6.97 26.92
C ASP A 464 -7.49 -8.37 26.66
N LEU A 465 -7.11 -9.35 27.49
CA LEU A 465 -7.58 -10.71 27.36
C LEU A 465 -9.10 -10.82 27.50
N LEU A 466 -9.69 -10.10 28.47
CA LEU A 466 -11.14 -10.05 28.64
C LEU A 466 -11.84 -9.40 27.44
N TRP A 467 -11.32 -8.28 26.95
CA TRP A 467 -11.84 -7.60 25.78
C TRP A 467 -11.78 -8.50 24.54
N TRP A 468 -10.63 -9.13 24.28
CA TRP A 468 -10.45 -10.03 23.16
C TRP A 468 -11.32 -11.27 23.24
N ARG A 469 -11.50 -11.85 24.43
CA ARG A 469 -12.44 -12.95 24.64
C ARG A 469 -13.87 -12.53 24.30
N HIS A 470 -14.29 -11.34 24.68
CA HIS A 470 -15.60 -10.82 24.31
C HIS A 470 -15.71 -10.59 22.80
N TYR A 471 -14.72 -9.95 22.19
CA TYR A 471 -14.69 -9.64 20.76
C TYR A 471 -14.70 -10.90 19.87
N LEU A 472 -13.98 -11.94 20.27
CA LEU A 472 -13.83 -13.18 19.52
C LEU A 472 -14.85 -14.27 19.90
N THR A 473 -15.75 -14.06 20.87
CA THR A 473 -16.76 -15.06 21.23
C THR A 473 -18.14 -14.70 20.66
N PRO A 474 -18.88 -15.66 20.05
CA PRO A 474 -18.41 -16.98 19.62
C PRO A 474 -17.32 -16.87 18.56
N LEU A 475 -16.45 -17.87 18.41
CA LEU A 475 -15.36 -17.82 17.41
C LEU A 475 -15.90 -17.56 15.99
N PRO A 476 -15.23 -16.71 15.19
CA PRO A 476 -15.63 -16.48 13.81
C PRO A 476 -15.51 -17.77 12.99
N HIS A 477 -16.28 -17.84 11.90
CA HIS A 477 -16.20 -18.99 11.01
C HIS A 477 -14.83 -19.04 10.33
N GLN A 478 -14.26 -20.25 10.26
CA GLN A 478 -13.13 -20.50 9.39
C GLN A 478 -13.57 -20.40 7.93
N VAL A 479 -12.69 -19.79 7.13
CA VAL A 479 -12.93 -19.48 5.72
C VAL A 479 -12.25 -20.55 4.88
N ASP A 480 -13.03 -21.22 4.04
CA ASP A 480 -12.54 -22.14 3.02
C ASP A 480 -12.97 -21.57 1.65
N LEU A 481 -12.01 -21.07 0.88
CA LEU A 481 -12.27 -20.47 -0.44
C LEU A 481 -12.28 -21.50 -1.58
N VAL A 482 -11.83 -22.71 -1.29
CA VAL A 482 -11.70 -23.80 -2.26
C VAL A 482 -12.35 -25.05 -1.71
N ASN A 483 -13.08 -25.76 -2.57
CA ASN A 483 -13.72 -27.01 -2.21
C ASN A 483 -12.74 -28.18 -2.38
N ARG A 484 -11.70 -28.22 -1.54
CA ARG A 484 -10.66 -29.26 -1.54
C ARG A 484 -10.49 -29.84 -0.14
N PRO A 485 -10.16 -31.15 -0.02
CA PRO A 485 -9.84 -31.73 1.26
C PRO A 485 -8.56 -31.07 1.80
N ARG A 486 -8.60 -30.64 3.06
CA ARG A 486 -7.43 -30.08 3.73
C ARG A 486 -6.47 -31.21 4.11
N PRO A 487 -5.15 -31.00 4.05
CA PRO A 487 -4.18 -31.97 4.53
C PRO A 487 -4.23 -32.09 6.06
N ASP A 488 -3.82 -33.22 6.62
CA ASP A 488 -3.70 -33.39 8.07
C ASP A 488 -2.67 -32.42 8.67
N ILE A 489 -1.60 -32.12 7.92
CA ILE A 489 -0.52 -31.20 8.32
C ILE A 489 -0.17 -30.32 7.11
N LYS A 490 -0.06 -29.01 7.31
CA LYS A 490 0.42 -28.09 6.26
C LYS A 490 1.95 -28.11 6.18
N HIS A 491 2.49 -28.20 4.96
CA HIS A 491 3.95 -28.15 4.73
C HIS A 491 4.47 -26.73 4.49
N GLY A 492 3.58 -25.74 4.34
CA GLY A 492 3.95 -24.33 4.17
C GLY A 492 4.56 -24.02 2.80
N LYS A 493 4.31 -24.86 1.78
CA LYS A 493 4.74 -24.62 0.40
C LYS A 493 3.80 -23.61 -0.24
N GLY A 494 4.33 -22.49 -0.72
CA GLY A 494 3.52 -21.41 -1.27
C GLY A 494 3.89 -21.02 -2.68
N GLU A 495 2.99 -20.29 -3.32
CA GLU A 495 3.22 -19.57 -4.55
C GLU A 495 2.50 -18.21 -4.48
N MET A 496 2.98 -17.23 -5.25
CA MET A 496 2.34 -15.93 -5.38
C MET A 496 1.86 -15.74 -6.81
N ILE A 497 0.62 -15.28 -6.95
CA ILE A 497 0.09 -14.75 -8.21
C ILE A 497 -0.20 -13.26 -8.08
N THR A 498 -0.22 -12.55 -9.19
CA THR A 498 -0.31 -11.09 -9.20
C THR A 498 -1.28 -10.62 -10.24
N LEU A 499 -2.08 -9.65 -9.83
CA LEU A 499 -3.04 -8.94 -10.64
C LEU A 499 -2.68 -7.45 -10.62
N PRO A 500 -2.16 -6.90 -11.73
CA PRO A 500 -2.02 -5.47 -11.88
C PRO A 500 -3.39 -4.78 -11.86
N LEU A 501 -3.54 -3.74 -11.06
CA LEU A 501 -4.78 -2.98 -11.00
C LEU A 501 -4.82 -1.95 -12.14
N SER A 502 -5.99 -1.81 -12.75
CA SER A 502 -6.24 -0.71 -13.66
C SER A 502 -6.18 0.63 -12.92
N ARG A 503 -5.82 1.68 -13.64
CA ARG A 503 -5.75 3.05 -13.09
C ARG A 503 -7.07 3.46 -12.42
N ASP A 504 -8.21 3.10 -13.02
CA ASP A 504 -9.53 3.44 -12.50
C ASP A 504 -9.80 2.78 -11.14
N ILE A 505 -9.46 1.49 -10.99
CA ILE A 505 -9.55 0.80 -9.69
C ILE A 505 -8.64 1.46 -8.67
N SER A 506 -7.38 1.71 -9.01
CA SER A 506 -6.39 2.30 -8.09
C SER A 506 -6.84 3.68 -7.61
N GLU A 507 -7.31 4.55 -8.52
CA GLU A 507 -7.79 5.89 -8.17
C GLU A 507 -9.04 5.84 -7.29
N ASN A 508 -10.00 4.96 -7.59
CA ASN A 508 -11.22 4.82 -6.79
C ASN A 508 -10.97 4.18 -5.43
N LEU A 509 -10.04 3.23 -5.33
CA LEU A 509 -9.59 2.65 -4.07
C LEU A 509 -8.91 3.71 -3.18
N VAL A 510 -8.07 4.57 -3.76
CA VAL A 510 -7.47 5.70 -3.04
C VAL A 510 -8.53 6.68 -2.57
N LYS A 511 -9.50 7.04 -3.41
CA LYS A 511 -10.64 7.91 -3.01
C LYS A 511 -11.45 7.31 -1.88
N LEU A 512 -11.73 6.01 -1.93
CA LEU A 512 -12.44 5.29 -0.87
C LEU A 512 -11.66 5.36 0.45
N GLY A 513 -10.34 5.18 0.39
CA GLY A 513 -9.44 5.33 1.54
C GLY A 513 -9.26 6.77 2.04
N GLN A 514 -9.73 7.78 1.31
CA GLN A 514 -9.75 9.19 1.72
C GLN A 514 -11.10 9.62 2.32
N HIS A 515 -12.12 8.76 2.26
CA HIS A 515 -13.42 9.03 2.85
C HIS A 515 -13.35 8.94 4.39
N ARG A 516 -14.02 9.88 5.08
CA ARG A 516 -14.19 9.98 6.55
C ARG A 516 -13.36 9.03 7.42
N SER A 517 -12.27 9.54 8.01
CA SER A 517 -11.45 8.83 9.02
C SER A 517 -10.95 7.43 8.63
N ALA A 518 -11.02 7.05 7.34
CA ALA A 518 -10.46 5.81 6.81
C ALA A 518 -9.04 6.03 6.25
N THR A 519 -8.43 4.91 5.84
CA THR A 519 -7.15 4.87 5.14
C THR A 519 -7.26 3.93 3.94
N LEU A 520 -6.30 4.03 3.01
CA LEU A 520 -6.16 3.06 1.92
C LEU A 520 -6.10 1.61 2.45
N PHE A 521 -5.40 1.42 3.58
CA PHE A 521 -5.25 0.10 4.17
C PHE A 521 -6.56 -0.45 4.75
N THR A 522 -7.30 0.37 5.51
CA THR A 522 -8.60 -0.05 6.06
C THR A 522 -9.63 -0.28 4.95
N ALA A 523 -9.60 0.53 3.87
CA ALA A 523 -10.45 0.31 2.71
C ALA A 523 -10.15 -1.04 2.03
N PHE A 524 -8.86 -1.37 1.86
CA PHE A 524 -8.45 -2.66 1.32
C PHE A 524 -8.87 -3.84 2.23
N ILE A 525 -8.64 -3.73 3.54
CA ILE A 525 -9.09 -4.73 4.53
C ILE A 525 -10.61 -4.95 4.44
N THR A 526 -11.40 -3.86 4.33
CA THR A 526 -12.86 -3.96 4.18
C THR A 526 -13.23 -4.71 2.90
N LEU A 527 -12.59 -4.40 1.77
CA LEU A 527 -12.87 -5.07 0.50
C LEU A 527 -12.55 -6.56 0.56
N VAL A 528 -11.45 -6.95 1.21
CA VAL A 528 -11.12 -8.36 1.42
C VAL A 528 -12.18 -9.01 2.32
N LEU A 529 -12.52 -8.43 3.47
CA LEU A 529 -13.54 -8.97 4.37
C LEU A 529 -14.89 -9.15 3.68
N ASP A 530 -15.33 -8.15 2.91
CA ASP A 530 -16.61 -8.15 2.21
C ASP A 530 -16.63 -9.17 1.07
N PHE A 531 -15.53 -9.28 0.32
CA PHE A 531 -15.34 -10.33 -0.68
C PHE A 531 -15.43 -11.73 -0.05
N LEU A 532 -14.74 -11.97 1.07
CA LEU A 532 -14.78 -13.27 1.76
C LEU A 532 -16.17 -13.59 2.32
N ALA A 533 -16.90 -12.58 2.82
CA ALA A 533 -18.27 -12.75 3.29
C ALA A 533 -19.20 -13.19 2.15
N HIS A 534 -19.02 -12.59 0.98
CA HIS A 534 -19.73 -12.94 -0.23
C HIS A 534 -19.34 -14.35 -0.75
N GLU A 535 -18.06 -14.67 -0.89
CA GLU A 535 -17.61 -15.99 -1.41
C GLU A 535 -18.06 -17.16 -0.51
N THR A 536 -18.12 -16.95 0.80
CA THR A 536 -18.52 -17.98 1.75
C THR A 536 -20.02 -18.02 2.02
N GLY A 537 -20.77 -16.97 1.63
CA GLY A 537 -22.16 -16.77 2.05
C GLY A 537 -22.34 -16.58 3.56
N LYS A 538 -21.26 -16.26 4.29
CA LYS A 538 -21.27 -16.08 5.75
C LYS A 538 -21.07 -14.60 6.09
N GLY A 539 -21.95 -14.05 6.92
CA GLY A 539 -21.86 -12.65 7.35
C GLY A 539 -20.80 -12.38 8.43
N ASP A 540 -20.19 -13.41 9.02
CA ASP A 540 -19.23 -13.28 10.14
C ASP A 540 -17.85 -13.82 9.73
N ILE A 541 -16.95 -12.90 9.34
CA ILE A 541 -15.63 -13.19 8.80
C ILE A 541 -14.56 -12.53 9.67
N ALA A 542 -13.43 -13.22 9.82
CA ALA A 542 -12.25 -12.67 10.46
C ALA A 542 -10.99 -12.94 9.64
N ILE A 543 -10.10 -11.95 9.60
CA ILE A 543 -8.78 -12.06 8.98
C ILE A 543 -7.70 -11.57 9.94
N GLY A 544 -6.48 -12.04 9.73
CA GLY A 544 -5.31 -11.51 10.38
C GLY A 544 -4.86 -10.21 9.71
N VAL A 545 -4.35 -9.28 10.50
CA VAL A 545 -3.66 -8.09 10.02
C VAL A 545 -2.35 -7.93 10.78
N PRO A 546 -1.18 -7.90 10.11
CA PRO A 546 0.08 -7.65 10.78
C PRO A 546 0.16 -6.18 11.20
N ILE A 547 0.66 -5.94 12.41
CA ILE A 547 0.91 -4.62 12.99
C ILE A 547 2.34 -4.54 13.51
N ASN A 548 2.90 -3.33 13.52
CA ASN A 548 4.24 -3.07 14.04
C ASN A 548 4.15 -2.58 15.49
N LEU A 549 4.93 -3.17 16.40
CA LEU A 549 4.97 -2.80 17.82
C LEU A 549 6.16 -1.90 18.20
N ARG A 550 6.84 -1.29 17.21
CA ARG A 550 7.87 -0.26 17.47
C ARG A 550 7.22 1.03 17.96
N ASP A 551 7.07 1.15 19.26
CA ASP A 551 6.39 2.25 19.96
C ASP A 551 7.33 3.34 20.47
N THR A 552 8.65 3.22 20.24
CA THR A 552 9.64 4.26 20.55
C THR A 552 10.49 4.63 19.33
N LEU A 553 11.04 5.85 19.34
CA LEU A 553 11.92 6.32 18.26
C LEU A 553 13.19 5.48 18.12
N GLU A 554 13.75 4.96 19.22
CA GLU A 554 14.90 4.08 19.16
C GLU A 554 14.58 2.76 18.49
N LEU A 555 13.42 2.16 18.77
CA LEU A 555 13.01 0.91 18.14
C LEU A 555 12.78 1.05 16.63
N GLN A 556 12.47 2.27 16.14
CA GLN A 556 12.39 2.58 14.71
C GLN A 556 13.75 2.50 13.99
N GLU A 557 14.88 2.56 14.72
CA GLU A 557 16.22 2.40 14.15
C GLU A 557 16.82 1.00 14.36
N VAL A 558 16.12 0.11 15.09
CA VAL A 558 16.61 -1.22 15.46
C VAL A 558 16.06 -2.28 14.49
N ALA A 559 16.98 -3.04 13.88
CA ALA A 559 16.61 -4.25 13.17
C ALA A 559 16.22 -5.36 14.16
N GLY A 560 15.05 -5.97 13.97
CA GLY A 560 14.55 -7.07 14.79
C GLY A 560 13.16 -7.53 14.38
N TYR A 561 12.58 -8.45 15.16
CA TYR A 561 11.21 -8.94 14.95
C TYR A 561 10.26 -8.24 15.93
N PHE A 562 9.51 -7.26 15.44
CA PHE A 562 8.55 -6.48 16.24
C PHE A 562 7.12 -6.53 15.67
N VAL A 563 6.86 -7.45 14.74
CA VAL A 563 5.55 -7.65 14.14
C VAL A 563 4.68 -8.51 15.05
N ASN A 564 3.47 -8.05 15.31
CA ASN A 564 2.39 -8.85 15.88
C ASN A 564 1.26 -8.99 14.85
N THR A 565 0.36 -9.95 15.04
CA THR A 565 -0.83 -10.10 14.20
C THR A 565 -2.07 -9.91 15.05
N VAL A 566 -2.95 -9.00 14.64
CA VAL A 566 -4.26 -8.79 15.26
C VAL A 566 -5.36 -9.38 14.39
N VAL A 567 -6.48 -9.76 15.01
CA VAL A 567 -7.64 -10.28 14.30
C VAL A 567 -8.63 -9.14 14.06
N ILE A 568 -8.97 -8.88 12.79
CA ILE A 568 -10.06 -7.99 12.41
C ILE A 568 -11.25 -8.84 12.03
N ARG A 569 -12.35 -8.71 12.77
CA ARG A 569 -13.60 -9.44 12.55
C ARG A 569 -14.70 -8.48 12.13
N LYS A 570 -15.47 -8.87 11.11
CA LYS A 570 -16.66 -8.14 10.69
C LYS A 570 -17.87 -9.05 10.63
N ARG A 571 -18.96 -8.53 11.19
CA ARG A 571 -20.32 -9.07 11.09
C ARG A 571 -21.12 -8.15 10.18
N PHE A 572 -21.04 -8.37 8.88
CA PHE A 572 -21.74 -7.51 7.93
C PHE A 572 -23.24 -7.67 8.10
N LYS A 573 -23.95 -6.55 8.22
CA LYS A 573 -25.39 -6.50 8.05
C LYS A 573 -25.66 -6.42 6.54
N ASN A 574 -26.56 -7.24 6.03
CA ASN A 574 -27.00 -7.13 4.63
C ASN A 574 -27.46 -5.69 4.36
N SER A 575 -27.21 -5.16 3.14
CA SER A 575 -27.62 -3.81 2.68
C SER A 575 -26.87 -2.57 3.20
N SER A 576 -25.68 -2.68 3.82
CA SER A 576 -24.83 -1.49 4.07
C SER A 576 -24.03 -1.10 2.83
N ALA A 577 -23.88 0.21 2.60
CA ALA A 577 -23.05 0.72 1.50
C ALA A 577 -21.55 0.48 1.79
N LEU A 578 -20.71 0.36 0.76
CA LEU A 578 -19.28 0.09 0.94
C LEU A 578 -18.59 1.18 1.78
N ILE A 579 -18.94 2.45 1.55
CA ILE A 579 -18.41 3.57 2.34
C ILE A 579 -18.72 3.42 3.83
N GLU A 580 -19.94 3.02 4.19
CA GLU A 580 -20.33 2.77 5.58
C GLU A 580 -19.50 1.61 6.17
N LYS A 581 -19.33 0.52 5.40
CA LYS A 581 -18.50 -0.63 5.81
C LYS A 581 -17.04 -0.22 6.06
N VAL A 582 -16.48 0.66 5.22
CA VAL A 582 -15.10 1.17 5.39
C VAL A 582 -14.99 2.04 6.63
N GLU A 583 -15.93 2.96 6.86
CA GLU A 583 -15.96 3.80 8.06
C GLU A 583 -16.05 2.97 9.34
N GLU A 584 -16.90 1.94 9.37
CA GLU A 584 -17.00 1.01 10.48
C GLU A 584 -15.73 0.19 10.65
N THR A 585 -15.08 -0.23 9.55
CA THR A 585 -13.83 -1.00 9.63
C THR A 585 -12.69 -0.15 10.17
N ALA A 586 -12.60 1.12 9.77
CA ALA A 586 -11.59 2.03 10.30
C ALA A 586 -11.76 2.27 11.81
N LYS A 587 -13.01 2.44 12.29
CA LYS A 587 -13.31 2.56 13.73
C LYS A 587 -12.91 1.30 14.50
N ASP A 588 -13.30 0.13 14.01
CA ASP A 588 -12.97 -1.15 14.64
C ASP A 588 -11.45 -1.40 14.63
N PHE A 589 -10.77 -1.01 13.56
CA PHE A 589 -9.31 -1.15 13.47
C PHE A 589 -8.61 -0.33 14.55
N VAL A 590 -9.02 0.92 14.78
CA VAL A 590 -8.51 1.76 15.87
C VAL A 590 -8.77 1.11 17.23
N GLU A 591 -9.95 0.56 17.46
CA GLU A 591 -10.28 -0.13 18.71
C GLU A 591 -9.42 -1.38 18.91
N VAL A 592 -9.25 -2.20 17.88
CA VAL A 592 -8.39 -3.39 17.91
C VAL A 592 -6.94 -3.00 18.22
N LEU A 593 -6.42 -1.90 17.66
CA LEU A 593 -5.06 -1.44 17.92
C LEU A 593 -4.82 -1.08 19.39
N LYS A 594 -5.83 -0.57 20.12
CA LYS A 594 -5.71 -0.30 21.57
C LYS A 594 -5.39 -1.56 22.36
N HIS A 595 -5.86 -2.72 21.88
CA HIS A 595 -5.65 -4.02 22.49
C HIS A 595 -4.60 -4.87 21.73
N GLY A 596 -3.87 -4.26 20.79
CA GLY A 596 -2.95 -4.96 19.87
C GLY A 596 -1.63 -5.42 20.49
N ARG A 597 -1.34 -5.06 21.74
CA ARG A 597 -0.11 -5.48 22.45
C ARG A 597 -0.12 -6.97 22.81
N ILE A 598 -1.29 -7.60 22.91
CA ILE A 598 -1.37 -9.03 23.23
C ILE A 598 -0.72 -9.88 22.12
N PRO A 599 0.27 -10.74 22.44
CA PRO A 599 0.88 -11.59 21.43
C PRO A 599 -0.15 -12.56 20.85
N PHE A 600 -0.22 -12.67 19.52
CA PHE A 600 -1.18 -13.53 18.81
C PHE A 600 -1.25 -14.97 19.37
N VAL A 601 -0.10 -15.55 19.68
CA VAL A 601 0.02 -16.92 20.23
C VAL A 601 -0.66 -17.02 21.60
N ARG A 602 -0.46 -16.03 22.47
CA ARG A 602 -1.07 -16.00 23.80
C ARG A 602 -2.57 -15.82 23.72
N LEU A 603 -3.02 -14.97 22.81
CA LEU A 603 -4.44 -14.80 22.52
C LEU A 603 -5.07 -16.13 22.08
N ALA A 604 -4.43 -16.84 21.14
CA ALA A 604 -4.91 -18.13 20.65
C ALA A 604 -5.00 -19.20 21.75
N GLU A 605 -3.94 -19.36 22.57
CA GLU A 605 -3.91 -20.29 23.71
C GLU A 605 -5.05 -20.01 24.69
N SER A 606 -5.32 -18.73 24.96
CA SER A 606 -6.29 -18.31 25.97
C SER A 606 -7.77 -18.48 25.59
N ILE A 607 -8.06 -18.54 24.29
CA ILE A 607 -9.42 -18.74 23.76
C ILE A 607 -9.78 -20.23 23.68
N GLY A 608 -8.80 -21.13 23.87
CA GLY A 608 -9.05 -22.57 24.05
C GLY A 608 -9.36 -23.34 22.76
N LYS A 609 -8.99 -22.80 21.60
CA LYS A 609 -9.02 -23.58 20.36
C LYS A 609 -7.89 -24.61 20.43
N GLY A 610 -8.23 -25.90 20.38
CA GLY A 610 -7.23 -26.98 20.33
C GLY A 610 -6.25 -26.77 19.16
N ARG A 611 -5.03 -27.32 19.27
CA ARG A 611 -4.07 -27.28 18.15
C ARG A 611 -4.60 -28.15 17.01
N ASP A 612 -4.97 -27.51 15.91
CA ASP A 612 -5.25 -28.13 14.62
C ASP A 612 -4.03 -27.92 13.70
N PRO A 613 -3.22 -28.95 13.41
CA PRO A 613 -2.03 -28.81 12.57
C PRO A 613 -2.35 -28.47 11.10
N SER A 614 -3.60 -28.59 10.67
CA SER A 614 -4.06 -28.22 9.32
C SER A 614 -4.45 -26.74 9.20
N ARG A 615 -4.50 -26.00 10.31
CA ARG A 615 -5.02 -24.62 10.38
C ARG A 615 -4.18 -23.70 11.24
N SER A 616 -4.34 -22.41 11.00
CA SER A 616 -3.82 -21.41 11.90
C SER A 616 -4.73 -21.27 13.12
N PRO A 617 -4.20 -20.91 14.31
CA PRO A 617 -4.97 -20.95 15.55
C PRO A 617 -6.24 -20.08 15.54
N LEU A 618 -6.23 -18.88 14.95
CA LEU A 618 -7.38 -17.97 14.98
C LEU A 618 -7.94 -17.66 13.58
N VAL A 619 -7.08 -17.46 12.59
CA VAL A 619 -7.44 -16.99 11.25
C VAL A 619 -6.57 -17.67 10.19
N ASP A 620 -7.20 -18.10 9.11
CA ASP A 620 -6.54 -18.80 8.00
C ASP A 620 -6.15 -17.86 6.84
N ILE A 621 -6.59 -16.59 6.91
CA ILE A 621 -6.35 -15.56 5.89
C ILE A 621 -5.73 -14.31 6.52
N LEU A 622 -4.71 -13.74 5.86
CA LEU A 622 -4.13 -12.44 6.18
C LEU A 622 -4.47 -11.39 5.11
N ALA A 623 -4.58 -10.13 5.51
CA ALA A 623 -4.50 -9.00 4.60
C ALA A 623 -3.40 -8.03 5.04
N THR A 624 -2.60 -7.56 4.09
CA THR A 624 -1.51 -6.61 4.35
C THR A 624 -1.32 -5.65 3.17
N LEU A 625 -0.61 -4.55 3.41
CA LEU A 625 -0.22 -3.57 2.41
C LEU A 625 1.29 -3.45 2.42
N ILE A 626 1.90 -3.51 1.25
CA ILE A 626 3.34 -3.28 1.06
C ILE A 626 3.49 -2.12 0.09
N ASP A 627 4.17 -1.07 0.53
CA ASP A 627 4.55 0.06 -0.31
C ASP A 627 6.06 0.03 -0.51
N GLU A 628 6.51 -0.16 -1.76
CA GLU A 628 7.95 -0.18 -2.07
C GLU A 628 8.62 1.14 -1.68
N ARG A 629 7.90 2.26 -1.68
CA ARG A 629 8.47 3.59 -1.36
C ARG A 629 8.91 3.67 0.09
N ASP A 630 8.23 2.99 1.00
CA ASP A 630 8.58 2.95 2.42
C ASP A 630 9.96 2.30 2.62
N ILE A 631 10.34 1.33 1.79
CA ILE A 631 11.67 0.68 1.85
C ILE A 631 12.80 1.67 1.55
N PHE A 632 12.55 2.64 0.68
CA PHE A 632 13.53 3.64 0.24
C PHE A 632 13.41 4.98 0.98
N GLU A 633 12.45 5.11 1.90
CA GLU A 633 12.25 6.36 2.63
C GLU A 633 13.53 6.77 3.38
N GLY A 634 13.97 8.02 3.22
CA GLY A 634 15.20 8.52 3.84
C GLY A 634 16.50 7.89 3.34
N ALA A 635 16.46 6.95 2.38
CA ALA A 635 17.64 6.45 1.69
C ALA A 635 18.02 7.43 0.56
N SER A 636 19.22 8.00 0.64
CA SER A 636 19.76 8.90 -0.39
C SER A 636 20.96 8.24 -1.05
N PHE A 637 20.77 7.69 -2.24
CA PHE A 637 21.87 7.14 -3.03
C PHE A 637 22.67 8.27 -3.71
N PRO A 638 23.99 8.08 -3.90
CA PRO A 638 24.81 8.95 -4.74
C PRO A 638 24.21 9.17 -6.14
N LYS A 639 24.50 10.32 -6.77
CA LYS A 639 23.90 10.71 -8.05
C LYS A 639 24.32 9.82 -9.22
N GLU A 640 25.46 9.14 -9.07
CA GLU A 640 26.09 8.28 -10.05
C GLU A 640 25.51 6.86 -10.05
N MET A 641 24.46 6.62 -9.25
CA MET A 641 23.79 5.33 -9.16
C MET A 641 22.27 5.47 -9.01
N ALA A 642 21.57 4.42 -9.44
CA ALA A 642 20.16 4.21 -9.18
C ALA A 642 19.98 2.83 -8.54
N ALA A 643 19.01 2.71 -7.64
CA ALA A 643 18.70 1.46 -7.00
C ALA A 643 17.19 1.23 -7.03
N ARG A 644 16.78 0.00 -7.35
CA ARG A 644 15.36 -0.41 -7.41
C ARG A 644 15.20 -1.82 -6.85
N PRO A 645 14.07 -2.13 -6.21
CA PRO A 645 13.81 -3.48 -5.77
C PRO A 645 13.57 -4.38 -6.99
N VAL A 646 13.99 -5.64 -6.89
CA VAL A 646 13.62 -6.68 -7.84
C VAL A 646 12.77 -7.71 -7.09
N ARG A 647 11.61 -7.99 -7.65
CA ARG A 647 10.68 -8.92 -7.05
C ARG A 647 11.19 -10.35 -7.20
N ILE A 648 11.32 -11.05 -6.09
CA ILE A 648 11.60 -12.48 -6.06
C ILE A 648 10.68 -13.15 -5.03
N PRO A 649 9.83 -14.10 -5.43
CA PRO A 649 8.94 -14.76 -4.50
C PRO A 649 9.72 -15.80 -3.68
N LEU A 650 9.39 -15.90 -2.40
CA LEU A 650 9.65 -17.11 -1.63
C LEU A 650 8.55 -18.13 -1.95
N GLN A 651 8.91 -19.36 -2.29
CA GLN A 651 7.96 -20.45 -2.57
C GLN A 651 7.44 -21.08 -1.28
N ALA A 652 7.00 -20.24 -0.35
CA ALA A 652 6.45 -20.63 0.93
C ALA A 652 5.23 -19.77 1.25
N SER A 653 4.30 -20.32 2.04
CA SER A 653 3.11 -19.61 2.51
C SER A 653 3.01 -19.77 4.02
N LYS A 654 2.69 -18.69 4.73
CA LYS A 654 2.52 -18.71 6.20
C LYS A 654 1.12 -19.15 6.62
N LEU A 655 0.12 -18.83 5.80
CA LEU A 655 -1.28 -19.15 6.00
C LEU A 655 -1.88 -19.79 4.75
N ASP A 656 -3.18 -20.03 4.72
CA ASP A 656 -3.83 -20.59 3.53
C ASP A 656 -3.79 -19.57 2.39
N PHE A 657 -4.11 -18.31 2.70
CA PHE A 657 -4.10 -17.19 1.77
C PHE A 657 -3.62 -15.91 2.44
N THR A 658 -2.82 -15.11 1.74
CA THR A 658 -2.47 -13.73 2.13
C THR A 658 -2.79 -12.80 0.97
N PHE A 659 -3.74 -11.89 1.18
CA PHE A 659 -4.06 -10.79 0.26
C PHE A 659 -3.14 -9.61 0.53
N ILE A 660 -2.38 -9.19 -0.48
CA ILE A 660 -1.41 -8.12 -0.37
C ILE A 660 -1.78 -7.02 -1.37
N LEU A 661 -2.09 -5.83 -0.89
CA LEU A 661 -2.10 -4.63 -1.72
C LEU A 661 -0.67 -4.14 -1.87
N TYR A 662 -0.12 -4.25 -3.08
CA TYR A 662 1.27 -3.93 -3.36
C TYR A 662 1.36 -2.63 -4.15
N ILE A 663 2.09 -1.64 -3.65
CA ILE A 663 2.32 -0.37 -4.33
C ILE A 663 3.77 -0.32 -4.79
N ARG A 664 3.97 -0.22 -6.10
CA ARG A 664 5.31 -0.15 -6.71
C ARG A 664 5.93 1.24 -6.53
N LEU A 665 7.24 1.35 -6.71
CA LEU A 665 7.94 2.63 -6.77
C LEU A 665 7.36 3.58 -7.82
N SER A 666 6.80 3.07 -8.92
CA SER A 666 6.13 3.88 -9.95
C SER A 666 4.80 4.49 -9.48
N GLY A 667 4.25 4.02 -8.36
CA GLY A 667 2.90 4.34 -7.87
C GLY A 667 1.81 3.44 -8.44
N GLU A 668 2.14 2.53 -9.36
CA GLU A 668 1.22 1.48 -9.81
C GLU A 668 0.90 0.52 -8.66
N MET A 669 -0.34 0.00 -8.66
CA MET A 669 -0.80 -0.91 -7.62
C MET A 669 -1.08 -2.30 -8.21
N ASP A 670 -0.70 -3.34 -7.47
CA ASP A 670 -1.06 -4.72 -7.75
C ASP A 670 -1.80 -5.33 -6.56
N ILE A 671 -2.67 -6.30 -6.83
CA ILE A 671 -3.08 -7.28 -5.82
C ILE A 671 -2.21 -8.52 -5.98
N VAL A 672 -1.52 -8.90 -4.91
CA VAL A 672 -0.77 -10.16 -4.83
C VAL A 672 -1.51 -11.11 -3.91
N LEU A 673 -1.75 -12.33 -4.39
CA LEU A 673 -2.28 -13.42 -3.58
C LEU A 673 -1.18 -14.46 -3.38
N GLU A 674 -0.68 -14.55 -2.15
CA GLU A 674 0.12 -15.69 -1.68
C GLU A 674 -0.85 -16.78 -1.22
N TYR A 675 -0.61 -18.03 -1.61
CA TYR A 675 -1.45 -19.15 -1.21
C TYR A 675 -0.62 -20.40 -0.89
N ASP A 676 -1.13 -21.24 0.02
CA ASP A 676 -0.57 -22.55 0.31
C ASP A 676 -0.98 -23.56 -0.77
N ARG A 677 0.01 -24.23 -1.38
CA ARG A 677 -0.19 -25.20 -2.46
C ARG A 677 -0.81 -26.52 -1.99
N ASP A 678 -0.77 -26.80 -0.69
CA ASP A 678 -1.48 -27.95 -0.13
C ASP A 678 -2.99 -27.65 0.00
N ILE A 679 -3.38 -26.36 -0.02
CA ILE A 679 -4.78 -25.92 0.08
C ILE A 679 -5.37 -25.64 -1.30
N ALA A 680 -4.66 -24.88 -2.14
CA ALA A 680 -5.15 -24.43 -3.44
C ALA A 680 -4.16 -24.73 -4.58
N SER A 681 -4.69 -25.06 -5.76
CA SER A 681 -3.89 -25.06 -6.98
C SER A 681 -3.72 -23.65 -7.53
N LYS A 682 -2.81 -23.52 -8.50
CA LYS A 682 -2.64 -22.28 -9.26
C LYS A 682 -3.92 -21.87 -9.98
N GLU A 683 -4.69 -22.82 -10.48
CA GLU A 683 -5.96 -22.58 -11.15
C GLU A 683 -6.99 -21.99 -10.17
N ASP A 684 -7.09 -22.56 -8.96
CA ASP A 684 -7.99 -22.04 -7.92
C ASP A 684 -7.58 -20.63 -7.47
N ALA A 685 -6.29 -20.41 -7.23
CA ALA A 685 -5.78 -19.09 -6.85
C ALA A 685 -6.08 -18.04 -7.93
N ASN A 686 -5.85 -18.36 -9.20
CA ASN A 686 -6.21 -17.48 -10.31
C ASN A 686 -7.72 -17.21 -10.38
N LEU A 687 -8.55 -18.19 -10.05
CA LEU A 687 -9.99 -18.01 -10.01
C LEU A 687 -10.41 -17.05 -8.89
N ILE A 688 -9.88 -17.24 -7.68
CA ILE A 688 -10.09 -16.34 -6.54
C ILE A 688 -9.70 -14.91 -6.91
N LEU A 689 -8.52 -14.73 -7.51
CA LEU A 689 -8.02 -13.40 -7.86
C LEU A 689 -8.86 -12.72 -8.96
N ARG A 690 -9.35 -13.48 -9.95
CA ARG A 690 -10.30 -12.97 -10.96
C ARG A 690 -11.64 -12.57 -10.36
N ARG A 691 -12.18 -13.36 -9.43
CA ARG A 691 -13.41 -13.02 -8.71
C ARG A 691 -13.23 -11.77 -7.87
N PHE A 692 -12.09 -11.66 -7.19
CA PHE A 692 -11.75 -10.46 -6.43
C PHE A 692 -11.62 -9.22 -7.33
N GLU A 693 -11.00 -9.33 -8.51
CA GLU A 693 -10.94 -8.25 -9.51
C GLU A 693 -12.33 -7.74 -9.90
N ARG A 694 -13.25 -8.66 -10.20
CA ARG A 694 -14.65 -8.29 -10.56
C ARG A 694 -15.38 -7.66 -9.38
N PHE A 695 -15.19 -8.21 -8.19
CA PHE A 695 -15.71 -7.63 -6.96
C PHE A 695 -15.20 -6.20 -6.76
N LEU A 696 -13.91 -5.94 -6.97
CA LEU A 696 -13.33 -4.59 -6.91
C LEU A 696 -13.96 -3.65 -7.94
N HIS A 697 -14.10 -4.09 -9.19
CA HIS A 697 -14.75 -3.29 -10.23
C HIS A 697 -16.18 -2.90 -9.87
N HIS A 698 -16.98 -3.85 -9.40
CA HIS A 698 -18.37 -3.58 -9.03
C HIS A 698 -18.45 -2.67 -7.80
N SER A 699 -17.74 -3.03 -6.73
CA SER A 699 -17.82 -2.36 -5.44
C SER A 699 -17.27 -0.93 -5.47
N LEU A 700 -16.25 -0.67 -6.29
CA LEU A 700 -15.64 0.67 -6.42
C LEU A 700 -16.31 1.58 -7.45
N ASP A 701 -17.07 1.05 -8.42
CA ASP A 701 -17.84 1.87 -9.36
C ASP A 701 -19.03 2.56 -8.64
N ARG A 702 -19.64 1.86 -7.66
CA ARG A 702 -20.83 2.34 -6.95
C ARG A 702 -20.72 2.19 -5.43
N PRO A 703 -19.76 2.87 -4.78
CA PRO A 703 -19.47 2.66 -3.36
C PRO A 703 -20.58 3.14 -2.39
N ASP A 704 -21.50 3.96 -2.88
CA ASP A 704 -22.65 4.50 -2.13
C ASP A 704 -23.91 3.62 -2.21
N ILE A 705 -23.93 2.61 -3.10
CA ILE A 705 -25.12 1.80 -3.32
C ILE A 705 -25.20 0.65 -2.31
N ARG A 706 -26.43 0.39 -1.86
CA ARG A 706 -26.80 -0.66 -0.89
C ARG A 706 -27.32 -1.91 -1.60
N GLU A 707 -26.64 -2.32 -2.65
CA GLU A 707 -26.94 -3.53 -3.40
C GLU A 707 -25.87 -4.57 -3.09
N ASP A 708 -26.29 -5.79 -2.80
CA ASP A 708 -25.36 -6.89 -2.59
C ASP A 708 -24.77 -7.29 -3.95
N TYR A 709 -23.44 -7.47 -4.00
CA TYR A 709 -22.79 -8.07 -5.16
C TYR A 709 -23.44 -9.44 -5.42
N ALA A 710 -23.99 -9.63 -6.62
CA ALA A 710 -24.84 -10.77 -6.95
C ALA A 710 -24.12 -11.82 -7.80
N GLU A 711 -22.87 -12.15 -7.46
CA GLU A 711 -22.09 -13.14 -8.20
C GLU A 711 -21.52 -14.25 -7.30
N ALA A 712 -22.32 -14.73 -6.34
CA ALA A 712 -21.95 -15.88 -5.54
C ALA A 712 -22.02 -17.16 -6.40
N ASN A 713 -20.87 -17.70 -6.80
CA ASN A 713 -20.68 -19.06 -7.31
C ASN A 713 -21.62 -19.52 -8.45
N ASP A 714 -21.85 -18.69 -9.46
CA ASP A 714 -22.65 -19.09 -10.61
C ASP A 714 -21.77 -19.54 -11.80
N GLU A 715 -21.72 -20.86 -12.04
CA GLU A 715 -20.95 -21.48 -13.12
C GLU A 715 -21.33 -20.95 -14.51
N ILE A 716 -22.61 -20.62 -14.73
CA ILE A 716 -23.11 -20.08 -16.00
C ILE A 716 -22.61 -18.65 -16.18
N ALA A 717 -22.65 -17.83 -15.12
CA ALA A 717 -22.09 -16.47 -15.15
C ALA A 717 -20.60 -16.48 -15.53
N GLU A 718 -19.80 -17.37 -14.91
CA GLU A 718 -18.37 -17.50 -15.25
C GLU A 718 -18.14 -17.90 -16.70
N LYS A 719 -18.92 -18.84 -17.24
CA LYS A 719 -18.80 -19.27 -18.64
C LYS A 719 -19.11 -18.14 -19.62
N VAL A 720 -20.17 -17.36 -19.34
CA VAL A 720 -20.54 -16.20 -20.16
C VAL A 720 -19.46 -15.12 -20.11
N LEU A 721 -18.95 -14.82 -18.93
CA LEU A 721 -17.94 -13.79 -18.73
C LEU A 721 -16.60 -14.19 -19.35
N ASN A 722 -16.13 -15.44 -19.16
CA ASN A 722 -14.92 -15.96 -19.82
C ASN A 722 -15.04 -15.89 -21.35
N SER A 723 -16.25 -16.13 -21.89
CA SER A 723 -16.50 -16.01 -23.33
C SER A 723 -16.34 -14.57 -23.82
N TRP A 724 -16.83 -13.59 -23.06
CA TRP A 724 -16.62 -12.18 -23.35
C TRP A 724 -15.15 -11.78 -23.28
N GLU A 725 -14.42 -12.15 -22.22
CA GLU A 725 -12.99 -11.82 -22.07
C GLU A 725 -12.15 -12.35 -23.21
N LYS A 726 -12.38 -13.61 -23.59
CA LYS A 726 -11.65 -14.27 -24.67
C LYS A 726 -11.89 -13.61 -26.03
N VAL A 727 -13.12 -13.18 -26.31
CA VAL A 727 -13.51 -12.67 -27.64
C VAL A 727 -13.29 -11.17 -27.76
N LEU A 728 -13.61 -10.41 -26.72
CA LEU A 728 -13.44 -8.95 -26.71
C LEU A 728 -12.00 -8.54 -26.45
N GLY A 729 -11.15 -9.43 -25.92
CA GLY A 729 -9.74 -9.16 -25.66
C GLY A 729 -9.52 -8.18 -24.51
N LYS A 730 -10.49 -8.06 -23.61
CA LYS A 730 -10.47 -7.19 -22.42
C LYS A 730 -10.85 -8.01 -21.18
N ARG A 731 -10.39 -7.58 -20.01
CA ARG A 731 -10.72 -8.18 -18.70
C ARG A 731 -11.45 -7.17 -17.82
N GLY A 732 -12.01 -7.65 -16.70
CA GLY A 732 -12.60 -6.77 -15.68
C GLY A 732 -13.97 -6.23 -16.05
N PHE A 733 -14.78 -7.00 -16.78
CA PHE A 733 -16.16 -6.61 -17.05
C PHE A 733 -16.97 -6.59 -15.75
N SER A 734 -17.63 -5.46 -15.48
CA SER A 734 -18.72 -5.40 -14.50
C SER A 734 -20.00 -6.03 -15.06
N LEU A 735 -20.93 -6.41 -14.20
CA LEU A 735 -22.25 -6.93 -14.61
C LEU A 735 -23.06 -5.95 -15.47
N ASP A 736 -22.79 -4.65 -15.36
CA ASP A 736 -23.41 -3.61 -16.18
C ASP A 736 -22.64 -3.32 -17.48
N SER A 737 -21.59 -4.10 -17.77
CA SER A 737 -20.81 -3.95 -19.00
C SER A 737 -21.68 -4.12 -20.22
N ASN A 738 -21.65 -3.12 -21.09
CA ASN A 738 -22.37 -3.15 -22.36
C ASN A 738 -21.46 -3.66 -23.49
N PHE A 739 -21.89 -4.72 -24.18
CA PHE A 739 -21.17 -5.38 -25.28
C PHE A 739 -20.61 -4.40 -26.32
N PHE A 740 -21.38 -3.38 -26.72
CA PHE A 740 -20.96 -2.42 -27.74
C PHE A 740 -19.92 -1.43 -27.23
N SER A 741 -20.03 -0.99 -25.96
CA SER A 741 -19.05 -0.09 -25.34
C SER A 741 -17.64 -0.69 -25.28
N PHE A 742 -17.54 -2.03 -25.34
CA PHE A 742 -16.27 -2.74 -25.38
C PHE A 742 -15.85 -3.16 -26.81
N GLY A 743 -16.44 -2.55 -27.83
CA GLY A 743 -16.10 -2.78 -29.24
C GLY A 743 -16.69 -4.08 -29.79
N GLY A 744 -17.82 -4.54 -29.25
CA GLY A 744 -18.60 -5.64 -29.78
C GLY A 744 -19.20 -5.35 -31.15
N ASP A 745 -19.19 -6.35 -32.03
CA ASP A 745 -19.81 -6.32 -33.35
C ASP A 745 -20.45 -7.68 -33.67
N SER A 746 -21.00 -7.83 -34.87
CA SER A 746 -21.65 -9.08 -35.31
C SER A 746 -20.71 -10.29 -35.37
N ILE A 747 -19.43 -10.09 -35.68
CA ILE A 747 -18.43 -11.15 -35.72
C ILE A 747 -18.13 -11.62 -34.30
N LYS A 748 -17.92 -10.67 -33.37
CA LYS A 748 -17.66 -10.97 -31.96
C LYS A 748 -18.86 -11.61 -31.27
N ALA A 749 -20.08 -11.21 -31.61
CA ALA A 749 -21.29 -11.86 -31.09
C ALA A 749 -21.35 -13.34 -31.50
N ILE A 750 -21.03 -13.66 -32.76
CA ILE A 750 -20.95 -15.04 -33.25
C ILE A 750 -19.84 -15.83 -32.53
N GLN A 751 -18.68 -15.21 -32.32
CA GLN A 751 -17.56 -15.83 -31.61
C GLN A 751 -17.89 -16.11 -30.14
N ILE A 752 -18.57 -15.19 -29.44
CA ILE A 752 -19.04 -15.38 -28.05
C ILE A 752 -20.00 -16.56 -28.00
N VAL A 753 -21.00 -16.62 -28.89
CA VAL A 753 -21.92 -17.77 -28.97
C VAL A 753 -21.18 -19.08 -29.25
N GLY A 754 -20.18 -19.06 -30.13
CA GLY A 754 -19.34 -20.23 -30.41
C GLY A 754 -18.48 -20.68 -29.23
N GLU A 755 -18.09 -19.76 -28.34
CA GLU A 755 -17.39 -20.06 -27.10
C GLU A 755 -18.36 -20.60 -26.03
N LEU A 756 -19.50 -19.96 -25.83
CA LEU A 756 -20.58 -20.41 -24.94
C LEU A 756 -21.00 -21.85 -25.23
N ARG A 757 -21.20 -22.18 -26.52
CA ARG A 757 -21.54 -23.54 -26.96
C ARG A 757 -20.45 -24.56 -26.68
N ARG A 758 -19.18 -24.16 -26.70
CA ARG A 758 -18.06 -25.04 -26.32
C ARG A 758 -18.02 -25.29 -24.82
N GLN A 759 -18.57 -24.37 -24.03
CA GLN A 759 -18.66 -24.45 -22.58
C GLN A 759 -20.00 -25.06 -22.09
N GLY A 760 -20.84 -25.55 -23.01
CA GLY A 760 -22.09 -26.26 -22.73
C GLY A 760 -23.34 -25.37 -22.68
N ILE A 761 -23.25 -24.08 -23.03
CA ILE A 761 -24.40 -23.15 -23.08
C ILE A 761 -24.86 -23.02 -24.53
N HIS A 762 -26.04 -23.54 -24.86
CA HIS A 762 -26.47 -23.75 -26.25
C HIS A 762 -27.59 -22.82 -26.73
N GLY A 763 -28.37 -22.26 -25.81
CA GLY A 763 -29.58 -21.47 -26.02
C GLY A 763 -29.35 -20.02 -26.43
N ILE A 764 -28.14 -19.50 -26.24
CA ILE A 764 -27.78 -18.12 -26.65
C ILE A 764 -27.50 -18.07 -28.15
N LYS A 765 -28.19 -17.18 -28.87
CA LYS A 765 -27.98 -16.86 -30.28
C LYS A 765 -27.25 -15.52 -30.43
N PRO A 766 -26.60 -15.27 -31.58
CA PRO A 766 -25.97 -13.97 -31.82
C PRO A 766 -26.95 -12.82 -31.69
N SER A 767 -28.21 -12.98 -32.14
CA SER A 767 -29.27 -11.98 -31.97
C SER A 767 -29.51 -11.57 -30.51
N ASP A 768 -29.38 -12.52 -29.59
CA ASP A 768 -29.69 -12.30 -28.18
C ASP A 768 -28.63 -11.40 -27.52
N ILE A 769 -27.39 -11.46 -27.98
CA ILE A 769 -26.32 -10.52 -27.54
C ILE A 769 -26.65 -9.08 -27.96
N PHE A 770 -27.34 -8.87 -29.09
CA PHE A 770 -27.77 -7.53 -29.50
C PHE A 770 -29.00 -7.07 -28.70
N SER A 771 -29.92 -7.99 -28.39
CA SER A 771 -31.14 -7.69 -27.63
C SER A 771 -30.88 -7.48 -26.14
N TYR A 772 -29.87 -8.15 -25.60
CA TYR A 772 -29.44 -8.08 -24.19
C TYR A 772 -27.95 -7.74 -24.14
N PRO A 773 -27.56 -6.51 -24.53
CA PRO A 773 -26.16 -6.14 -24.63
C PRO A 773 -25.51 -5.93 -23.28
N ILE A 774 -26.26 -5.94 -22.18
CA ILE A 774 -25.73 -5.81 -20.82
C ILE A 774 -25.42 -7.21 -20.28
N LEU A 775 -24.21 -7.39 -19.76
CA LEU A 775 -23.69 -8.70 -19.34
C LEU A 775 -24.62 -9.42 -18.34
N LYS A 776 -25.17 -8.73 -17.34
CA LYS A 776 -26.12 -9.32 -16.38
C LYS A 776 -27.40 -9.85 -17.01
N GLU A 777 -27.90 -9.21 -18.06
CA GLU A 777 -29.11 -9.64 -18.78
C GLU A 777 -28.82 -10.89 -19.60
N LEU A 778 -27.65 -10.92 -20.26
CA LEU A 778 -27.20 -12.09 -21.01
C LEU A 778 -26.95 -13.30 -20.09
N ILE A 779 -26.36 -13.06 -18.92
CA ILE A 779 -26.19 -14.08 -17.88
C ILE A 779 -27.55 -14.60 -17.41
N ARG A 780 -28.51 -13.71 -17.15
CA ARG A 780 -29.87 -14.12 -16.76
C ARG A 780 -30.51 -14.99 -17.83
N LEU A 781 -30.40 -14.59 -19.10
CA LEU A 781 -30.90 -15.36 -20.24
C LEU A 781 -30.24 -16.74 -20.34
N ALA A 782 -28.93 -16.82 -20.08
CA ALA A 782 -28.19 -18.08 -20.08
C ALA A 782 -28.60 -19.02 -18.92
N LYS A 783 -29.04 -18.47 -17.77
CA LYS A 783 -29.55 -19.25 -16.63
C LYS A 783 -30.99 -19.72 -16.82
N GLU A 784 -31.80 -18.98 -17.59
CA GLU A 784 -33.19 -19.32 -17.87
C GLU A 784 -33.35 -20.49 -18.86
N GLU A 785 -32.25 -21.18 -19.25
CA GLU A 785 -32.33 -22.42 -20.01
C GLU A 785 -33.15 -23.48 -19.24
N PRO A 786 -34.20 -24.05 -19.86
CA PRO A 786 -34.68 -25.36 -19.47
C PRO A 786 -33.58 -26.37 -19.84
N GLU A 787 -33.33 -27.37 -18.98
CA GLU A 787 -32.63 -28.59 -19.35
C GLU A 787 -33.36 -29.26 -20.54
N LEU A 788 -33.08 -28.81 -21.76
CA LEU A 788 -33.43 -29.54 -22.97
C LEU A 788 -32.38 -30.63 -23.10
N SER A 789 -32.71 -31.76 -22.47
CA SER A 789 -32.15 -33.07 -22.76
C SER A 789 -31.79 -33.15 -24.24
N HIS A 790 -30.54 -33.50 -24.53
CA HIS A 790 -30.08 -33.84 -25.86
C HIS A 790 -31.02 -34.88 -26.50
N LYS A 791 -31.94 -34.39 -27.35
CA LYS A 791 -32.56 -35.16 -28.41
C LYS A 791 -32.22 -34.50 -29.73
N GLY A 792 -31.12 -34.99 -30.30
CA GLY A 792 -31.00 -35.22 -31.73
C GLY A 792 -30.91 -34.01 -32.64
N GLU A 793 -29.70 -33.49 -32.82
CA GLU A 793 -29.11 -33.46 -34.16
C GLU A 793 -27.71 -34.09 -34.03
N GLY A 794 -27.51 -35.19 -34.73
CA GLY A 794 -26.32 -36.03 -34.58
C GLY A 794 -25.05 -35.22 -34.78
N ARG A 795 -24.15 -35.25 -33.79
CA ARG A 795 -22.73 -35.13 -34.09
C ARG A 795 -22.34 -36.38 -34.86
N GLU A 796 -22.55 -36.37 -36.18
CA GLU A 796 -21.86 -37.30 -37.05
C GLU A 796 -20.37 -37.00 -36.88
N THR A 797 -19.67 -37.88 -36.17
CA THR A 797 -18.21 -37.93 -36.22
C THR A 797 -17.87 -38.30 -37.65
N PHE A 798 -17.60 -37.30 -38.50
CA PHE A 798 -17.20 -37.54 -39.87
C PHE A 798 -15.96 -38.44 -39.86
N ASN A 799 -16.11 -39.61 -40.45
CA ASN A 799 -15.01 -40.54 -40.64
C ASN A 799 -13.99 -39.85 -41.57
N LYS A 800 -12.72 -39.77 -41.16
CA LYS A 800 -11.67 -39.02 -41.89
C LYS A 800 -11.45 -39.51 -43.33
N GLU A 801 -11.95 -40.71 -43.66
CA GLU A 801 -11.81 -41.33 -44.97
C GLU A 801 -13.02 -41.15 -45.89
N GLU A 802 -14.14 -40.59 -45.41
CA GLU A 802 -15.33 -40.35 -46.23
C GLU A 802 -15.36 -38.91 -46.79
N PRO A 803 -15.75 -38.73 -48.07
CA PRO A 803 -15.86 -37.41 -48.67
C PRO A 803 -16.96 -36.60 -47.98
N LEU A 804 -16.59 -35.43 -47.46
CA LEU A 804 -17.52 -34.52 -46.80
C LEU A 804 -18.59 -34.02 -47.79
N PRO A 805 -19.87 -34.03 -47.41
CA PRO A 805 -20.93 -33.51 -48.25
C PRO A 805 -20.76 -32.00 -48.45
N LEU A 806 -21.02 -31.54 -49.67
CA LEU A 806 -20.97 -30.12 -49.99
C LEU A 806 -22.16 -29.39 -49.33
N LEU A 807 -21.90 -28.23 -48.75
CA LEU A 807 -22.94 -27.35 -48.24
C LEU A 807 -23.82 -26.84 -49.40
N PRO A 808 -25.10 -26.48 -49.16
CA PRO A 808 -26.01 -25.99 -50.19
C PRO A 808 -25.44 -24.83 -51.04
N MET A 809 -24.67 -23.93 -50.41
CA MET A 809 -24.01 -22.82 -51.11
C MET A 809 -22.87 -23.29 -52.01
N GLN A 810 -22.14 -24.33 -51.61
CA GLN A 810 -21.11 -24.97 -52.45
C GLN A 810 -21.75 -25.74 -53.61
N HIS A 811 -22.88 -26.43 -53.38
CA HIS A 811 -23.69 -27.02 -54.46
C HIS A 811 -24.18 -25.97 -55.45
N TRP A 812 -24.72 -24.84 -54.96
CA TRP A 812 -25.17 -23.74 -55.80
C TRP A 812 -24.01 -23.16 -56.63
N LEU A 813 -22.87 -22.88 -55.99
CA LEU A 813 -21.69 -22.32 -56.65
C LEU A 813 -21.16 -23.25 -57.74
N LEU A 814 -21.04 -24.54 -57.46
CA LEU A 814 -20.56 -25.53 -58.43
C LEU A 814 -21.55 -25.77 -59.57
N ARG A 815 -22.86 -25.70 -59.29
CA ARG A 815 -23.91 -25.85 -60.32
C ARG A 815 -23.93 -24.66 -61.29
N HIS A 816 -23.72 -23.43 -60.80
CA HIS A 816 -23.83 -22.21 -61.64
C HIS A 816 -22.48 -21.76 -62.21
N HIS A 817 -21.38 -22.10 -61.56
CA HIS A 817 -20.03 -21.75 -61.98
C HIS A 817 -19.10 -22.97 -61.93
N PRO A 818 -19.30 -23.98 -62.79
CA PRO A 818 -18.58 -25.26 -62.75
C PRO A 818 -17.07 -25.19 -63.02
N ARG A 819 -16.54 -24.01 -63.39
CA ARG A 819 -15.10 -23.74 -63.54
C ARG A 819 -14.50 -22.91 -62.41
N HIS A 820 -15.32 -22.38 -61.49
CA HIS A 820 -14.87 -21.48 -60.41
C HIS A 820 -14.09 -22.20 -59.31
N TRP A 821 -14.22 -23.53 -59.21
CA TRP A 821 -13.47 -24.35 -58.25
C TRP A 821 -11.95 -24.30 -58.50
N ARG A 822 -11.50 -24.04 -59.74
CA ARG A 822 -10.07 -23.92 -60.07
C ARG A 822 -9.40 -22.71 -59.41
N ASN A 823 -10.15 -21.65 -59.12
CA ASN A 823 -9.60 -20.44 -58.50
C ASN A 823 -9.58 -20.51 -56.96
N PHE A 824 -10.44 -21.34 -56.35
CA PHE A 824 -10.60 -21.40 -54.89
C PHE A 824 -9.67 -22.41 -54.20
N PHE A 825 -9.14 -23.41 -54.92
CA PHE A 825 -8.37 -24.53 -54.36
C PHE A 825 -6.90 -24.60 -54.82
N MET A 826 -6.27 -23.48 -55.19
CA MET A 826 -4.84 -23.48 -55.60
C MET A 826 -3.83 -23.90 -54.51
N VAL A 827 -4.26 -24.35 -53.32
CA VAL A 827 -3.38 -24.67 -52.19
C VAL A 827 -3.57 -26.09 -51.63
N LEU A 828 -4.53 -26.89 -52.09
CA LEU A 828 -4.72 -28.26 -51.57
C LEU A 828 -5.02 -29.29 -52.68
N PRO A 829 -4.31 -30.43 -52.75
CA PRO A 829 -4.54 -31.47 -53.74
C PRO A 829 -5.74 -32.33 -53.32
N VAL A 830 -6.96 -31.88 -53.63
CA VAL A 830 -8.18 -32.67 -53.37
C VAL A 830 -8.59 -33.41 -54.65
N LYS A 831 -8.68 -34.74 -54.61
CA LYS A 831 -9.26 -35.55 -55.69
C LYS A 831 -10.79 -35.50 -55.57
N LEU A 832 -11.45 -34.83 -56.50
CA LEU A 832 -12.91 -34.90 -56.66
C LEU A 832 -13.27 -36.19 -57.41
N LYS A 833 -14.09 -37.06 -56.79
CA LYS A 833 -14.86 -38.08 -57.52
C LYS A 833 -16.17 -37.42 -57.95
N VAL A 834 -16.44 -37.40 -59.25
CA VAL A 834 -17.70 -36.94 -59.84
C VAL A 834 -18.74 -38.03 -59.72
#